data_AF-A0A961B4S5-F1
#
_entry.id   AF-A0A961B4S5-F1
#
_cell.length_a   1.000
_cell.length_b   1.000
_cell.length_c   1.000
_cell.angle_alpha   90.00
_cell.angle_beta   90.00
_cell.angle_gamma   90.00
#
_symmetry.space_group_name_H-M   'P 1'
#
loop_
_entity.id
_entity.type
_entity.pdbx_description
1 polymer ?
#
loop_
_entity_poly.entity_id
_entity_poly.type
_entity_poly.pdbx_seq_one_letter_code
_entity_poly.pdbx_strand_id
1 'polypeptide(L)'
;AQLGHGGYSNNGDNAGSISVTATAGDVVFDASRNAGATSLSGRAPNERYVMLGHGGMFAPGSNTGDISVTAGGTGKVQFTGGANSNGFAQLGHGGRNDHRISSTSGNNNFDGFYPGTQSGNILVNAGGDIDFDGGSGGTSYVQLGHGGFRNAAVAGEGHEGTITAISGGTIDFAAGTSGNTYAMLGHGGTEAFGDHGSFDADGDTVLENAITVQAANGLNFSASASTSGADIAYAQLGHGGFDADFASVGSRAIGPEGAAAGTYAYHLNTPEADPVGNSGNIGVFVGIDRITGTITNNNASITFNGGGEDDGYAQLGHGGSRTDGDHSGDIKVVATGGITFEAADTQDEAYVQLGHGGLEQTANTGHSGKISVAAGVGILGGGPGGGITFTAGDFAENYAQLGHGGRAGRGDHTGLIEVIAPGDIAFTAGDGLQAYAQLGHGGNDADLPNGGTGAGNDGEIRVASTMGSIVFTASNSNTSYVQLGNGGTGNDGDHSGDITVRAAQNLQFIGGDGVGANAQLGNGGRGADGNHSGDIVASAGTSGVFDDVFDIDMDGTLETNGDDDATFVNAGVGGVTFSAGDGTDAYAQLGHGGRQARGDHEGDITLDSLDTISFTGGNTFRAYAMLGHGGHDADDNATADLGNMGDILVNTNAFGSQLATADIEFLAGSGEEAFVQLGHGGLGTQGTHSGTIIDVRTERDISFASGDGSGTGNDFGSTVTGDGRRAYAMLGHGGHGSDASATGGAFADGVGHSAAINVLADTGSVTFTSSDLAGAPLGGDYANWTLLGHGGFGSDGDHSGNITVQAGLDVAFTGGGFAAGDGGFPQQILFSQLGHGGYDSNGHGANTTVGNMGDIKVLAGRGIAFAAGDANRSYVQAGHGGYSTDNSHSGTISLRSGYNPADLFDFSKPGVIFFAGGAGADSYAQAGHGGRAAKGDHSGRLEMLSTGDIDVLGGAGDRAYAMVGHGGHDADEGDSTTVGNDGAISVVSTGGGLNLTGGANPTNDAGAFAQIGHGGLGTTGQNTGNIVARFGGDVLMTPGSGDSAYVQIGHGGKSADADNGHQGTITVTAGTMSETIMFGEPGAVNGAQDTGPVANRDFDDVFDVNMDTVIDATDLVTITNATTTGLRVGALTPGGAAGTEAYSQIGH
;
A
#
# COMPACT_ATOMS: atom_id res chain seq x y z
N ALA A 1 26.69 -18.32 -44.73
CA ALA A 1 27.37 -19.63 -44.69
C ALA A 1 26.54 -20.56 -43.82
N GLN A 2 26.27 -21.78 -44.26
CA GLN A 2 25.42 -22.71 -43.50
C GLN A 2 26.13 -24.04 -43.29
N LEU A 3 26.01 -24.58 -42.10
CA LEU A 3 26.35 -25.96 -41.77
C LEU A 3 25.08 -26.64 -41.25
N GLY A 4 24.61 -27.67 -41.96
CA GLY A 4 23.41 -28.42 -41.59
C GLY A 4 22.55 -28.79 -42.78
N HIS A 5 21.25 -29.00 -42.56
CA HIS A 5 20.29 -29.41 -43.57
C HIS A 5 19.42 -28.21 -44.00
N GLY A 6 19.13 -28.07 -45.30
CA GLY A 6 18.43 -26.90 -45.84
C GLY A 6 19.32 -26.00 -46.70
N GLY A 7 19.09 -24.69 -46.72
CA GLY A 7 19.82 -23.77 -47.60
C GLY A 7 19.08 -22.49 -47.98
N TYR A 8 19.43 -21.96 -49.15
CA TYR A 8 18.68 -20.89 -49.81
C TYR A 8 17.64 -21.49 -50.76
N SER A 9 16.36 -21.13 -50.61
CA SER A 9 15.28 -21.56 -51.51
C SER A 9 15.10 -23.08 -51.58
N ASN A 10 15.24 -23.77 -50.44
CA ASN A 10 15.12 -25.22 -50.33
C ASN A 10 13.82 -25.60 -49.61
N ASN A 11 12.80 -26.01 -50.39
CA ASN A 11 11.50 -26.39 -49.85
C ASN A 11 11.48 -27.87 -49.42
N GLY A 12 10.80 -28.17 -48.31
CA GLY A 12 10.52 -29.52 -47.83
C GLY A 12 11.12 -29.79 -46.45
N ASP A 13 10.77 -30.96 -45.88
CA ASP A 13 11.18 -31.31 -44.52
C ASP A 13 12.68 -31.62 -44.43
N ASN A 14 13.38 -30.99 -43.48
CA ASN A 14 14.78 -31.22 -43.21
C ASN A 14 14.92 -31.97 -41.88
N ALA A 15 15.41 -33.21 -41.93
CA ALA A 15 15.54 -34.05 -40.74
C ALA A 15 16.94 -34.62 -40.57
N GLY A 16 17.44 -34.68 -39.33
CA GLY A 16 18.65 -35.41 -38.95
C GLY A 16 19.45 -34.75 -37.83
N SER A 17 20.15 -35.50 -37.00
CA SER A 17 20.93 -34.87 -35.92
C SER A 17 22.21 -34.19 -36.45
N ILE A 18 22.55 -33.03 -35.90
CA ILE A 18 23.77 -32.28 -36.22
C ILE A 18 24.64 -32.21 -34.97
N SER A 19 25.92 -32.61 -35.10
CA SER A 19 26.88 -32.47 -34.01
C SER A 19 28.15 -31.77 -34.49
N VAL A 20 28.54 -30.71 -33.78
CA VAL A 20 29.76 -29.95 -34.02
C VAL A 20 30.60 -29.96 -32.74
N THR A 21 31.83 -30.45 -32.83
CA THR A 21 32.74 -30.50 -31.69
C THR A 21 34.10 -29.91 -32.05
N ALA A 22 34.45 -28.81 -31.41
CA ALA A 22 35.82 -28.32 -31.34
C ALA A 22 36.44 -28.82 -30.03
N THR A 23 37.37 -29.78 -30.11
CA THR A 23 38.03 -30.32 -28.90
C THR A 23 38.93 -29.30 -28.20
N ALA A 24 39.44 -28.32 -28.95
CA ALA A 24 40.09 -27.12 -28.44
C ALA A 24 39.88 -25.97 -29.46
N GLY A 25 39.57 -24.77 -28.96
CA GLY A 25 39.36 -23.58 -29.78
C GLY A 25 37.90 -23.28 -30.10
N ASP A 26 37.67 -22.23 -30.88
CA ASP A 26 36.36 -21.60 -31.05
C ASP A 26 35.52 -22.24 -32.16
N VAL A 27 34.21 -22.13 -32.04
CA VAL A 27 33.24 -22.36 -33.11
C VAL A 27 32.67 -21.00 -33.52
N VAL A 28 33.10 -20.47 -34.66
CA VAL A 28 32.75 -19.10 -35.10
C VAL A 28 32.06 -19.10 -36.46
N PHE A 29 30.91 -18.43 -36.52
CA PHE A 29 30.17 -18.13 -37.74
C PHE A 29 29.97 -16.62 -37.84
N ASP A 30 30.58 -15.99 -38.84
CA ASP A 30 30.63 -14.52 -38.96
C ASP A 30 30.16 -14.05 -40.36
N ALA A 31 29.06 -13.28 -40.39
CA ALA A 31 28.51 -12.67 -41.59
C ALA A 31 28.86 -11.17 -41.77
N SER A 32 29.71 -10.59 -40.91
CA SER A 32 30.01 -9.14 -40.84
C SER A 32 31.00 -8.61 -41.90
N ARG A 33 31.79 -9.47 -42.57
CA ARG A 33 32.93 -9.02 -43.41
C ARG A 33 32.56 -8.14 -44.63
N ASN A 34 33.37 -7.12 -44.88
CA ASN A 34 33.14 -5.92 -45.71
C ASN A 34 32.77 -6.08 -47.22
N ALA A 35 32.14 -5.02 -47.75
CA ALA A 35 31.46 -4.80 -49.04
C ALA A 35 32.33 -4.80 -50.34
N GLY A 36 33.34 -5.67 -50.44
CA GLY A 36 34.27 -5.69 -51.58
C GLY A 36 34.02 -6.73 -52.68
N ALA A 37 33.14 -7.71 -52.45
CA ALA A 37 32.89 -8.77 -53.41
C ALA A 37 31.79 -8.36 -54.40
N THR A 38 32.16 -8.08 -55.64
CA THR A 38 31.20 -7.99 -56.76
C THR A 38 30.42 -9.30 -56.85
N SER A 39 29.10 -9.22 -56.70
CA SER A 39 28.14 -10.32 -56.88
C SER A 39 28.49 -11.15 -58.13
N LEU A 40 28.70 -12.45 -57.95
CA LEU A 40 28.90 -13.42 -59.04
C LEU A 40 27.60 -13.68 -59.84
N SER A 41 26.46 -13.10 -59.45
CA SER A 41 25.14 -13.45 -59.99
C SER A 41 24.26 -12.27 -60.43
N GLY A 42 24.70 -11.02 -60.30
CA GLY A 42 23.91 -9.85 -60.72
C GLY A 42 22.64 -9.59 -59.89
N ARG A 43 22.43 -10.35 -58.80
CA ARG A 43 21.42 -10.06 -57.76
C ARG A 43 22.04 -9.19 -56.65
N ALA A 44 21.23 -8.31 -56.08
CA ALA A 44 21.63 -7.28 -55.13
C ALA A 44 22.34 -7.86 -53.89
N PRO A 45 23.30 -7.13 -53.29
CA PRO A 45 24.14 -7.58 -52.17
C PRO A 45 23.42 -7.74 -50.81
N ASN A 46 22.09 -7.82 -50.77
CA ASN A 46 21.31 -7.61 -49.54
C ASN A 46 21.27 -8.84 -48.61
N GLU A 47 21.35 -10.06 -49.12
CA GLU A 47 21.12 -11.29 -48.35
C GLU A 47 22.43 -11.89 -47.79
N ARG A 48 22.73 -11.66 -46.50
CA ARG A 48 23.93 -12.22 -45.82
C ARG A 48 23.57 -12.87 -44.49
N TYR A 49 23.51 -14.21 -44.47
CA TYR A 49 23.19 -14.94 -43.25
C TYR A 49 24.25 -16.01 -42.91
N VAL A 50 24.30 -16.39 -41.64
CA VAL A 50 24.97 -17.60 -41.17
C VAL A 50 24.00 -18.49 -40.41
N MET A 51 24.17 -19.81 -40.52
CA MET A 51 23.32 -20.74 -39.80
C MET A 51 24.05 -22.03 -39.46
N LEU A 52 23.82 -22.56 -38.25
CA LEU A 52 24.14 -23.92 -37.87
C LEU A 52 22.85 -24.63 -37.47
N GLY A 53 22.37 -25.56 -38.30
CA GLY A 53 21.14 -26.28 -38.01
C GLY A 53 20.29 -26.59 -39.25
N HIS A 54 18.97 -26.58 -39.06
CA HIS A 54 17.98 -27.02 -40.04
C HIS A 54 17.19 -25.85 -40.60
N GLY A 55 17.09 -25.73 -41.92
CA GLY A 55 16.33 -24.68 -42.61
C GLY A 55 17.20 -23.68 -43.37
N GLY A 56 16.96 -22.38 -43.24
CA GLY A 56 17.72 -21.33 -43.92
C GLY A 56 16.86 -20.19 -44.47
N MET A 57 17.30 -19.56 -45.56
CA MET A 57 16.57 -18.44 -46.17
C MET A 57 15.65 -18.95 -47.27
N PHE A 58 14.34 -18.68 -47.17
CA PHE A 58 13.30 -19.22 -48.03
C PHE A 58 13.32 -20.76 -48.05
N ALA A 59 13.47 -21.38 -46.87
CA ALA A 59 13.49 -22.83 -46.70
C ALA A 59 12.31 -23.30 -45.81
N PRO A 60 11.07 -23.25 -46.32
CA PRO A 60 9.88 -23.65 -45.56
C PRO A 60 9.75 -25.18 -45.49
N GLY A 61 9.05 -25.67 -44.47
CA GLY A 61 8.86 -27.09 -44.16
C GLY A 61 9.28 -27.44 -42.74
N SER A 62 9.02 -28.69 -42.33
CA SER A 62 9.32 -29.16 -40.97
C SER A 62 10.82 -29.39 -40.81
N ASN A 63 11.40 -28.93 -39.71
CA ASN A 63 12.83 -29.04 -39.46
C ASN A 63 13.02 -29.78 -38.14
N THR A 64 13.58 -30.98 -38.19
CA THR A 64 13.60 -31.90 -37.05
C THR A 64 14.98 -32.51 -36.77
N GLY A 65 15.31 -32.68 -35.50
CA GLY A 65 16.43 -33.50 -35.04
C GLY A 65 17.45 -32.75 -34.18
N ASP A 66 18.05 -33.46 -33.22
CA ASP A 66 18.89 -32.84 -32.21
C ASP A 66 20.12 -32.12 -32.78
N ILE A 67 20.43 -30.94 -32.22
CA ILE A 67 21.62 -30.15 -32.54
C ILE A 67 22.50 -30.07 -31.29
N SER A 68 23.75 -30.50 -31.41
CA SER A 68 24.74 -30.39 -30.32
C SER A 68 26.00 -29.69 -30.78
N VAL A 69 26.39 -28.64 -30.06
CA VAL A 69 27.60 -27.85 -30.31
C VAL A 69 28.45 -27.84 -29.06
N THR A 70 29.72 -28.20 -29.19
CA THR A 70 30.68 -28.19 -28.08
C THR A 70 31.97 -27.48 -28.50
N ALA A 71 32.36 -26.44 -27.77
CA ALA A 71 33.66 -25.79 -27.88
C ALA A 71 34.46 -26.04 -26.58
N GLY A 72 35.41 -26.97 -26.61
CA GLY A 72 36.15 -27.42 -25.44
C GLY A 72 37.26 -26.46 -24.98
N GLY A 73 37.70 -26.62 -23.73
CA GLY A 73 38.78 -25.82 -23.15
C GLY A 73 38.30 -24.42 -22.78
N THR A 74 38.90 -23.38 -23.36
CA THR A 74 38.44 -21.98 -23.25
C THR A 74 37.79 -21.50 -24.56
N GLY A 75 37.37 -22.44 -25.42
CA GLY A 75 36.83 -22.13 -26.74
C GLY A 75 35.44 -21.51 -26.63
N LYS A 76 35.19 -20.44 -27.39
CA LYS A 76 33.88 -19.78 -27.46
C LYS A 76 33.01 -20.30 -28.61
N VAL A 77 31.70 -20.05 -28.51
CA VAL A 77 30.74 -20.20 -29.62
C VAL A 77 30.28 -18.80 -30.01
N GLN A 78 30.50 -18.39 -31.25
CA GLN A 78 30.18 -17.04 -31.71
C GLN A 78 29.40 -17.04 -33.03
N PHE A 79 28.32 -16.27 -33.07
CA PHE A 79 27.48 -16.03 -34.23
C PHE A 79 27.28 -14.54 -34.45
N THR A 80 27.70 -14.02 -35.61
CA THR A 80 27.53 -12.61 -35.96
C THR A 80 26.70 -12.47 -37.23
N GLY A 81 25.63 -11.69 -37.13
CA GLY A 81 24.70 -11.34 -38.20
C GLY A 81 25.31 -10.47 -39.29
N GLY A 82 24.54 -10.26 -40.35
CA GLY A 82 24.99 -9.52 -41.53
C GLY A 82 24.79 -8.00 -41.40
N ALA A 83 25.67 -7.22 -42.05
CA ALA A 83 25.57 -5.76 -42.09
C ALA A 83 24.53 -5.20 -43.11
N ASN A 84 23.77 -6.06 -43.80
CA ASN A 84 22.84 -5.68 -44.87
C ASN A 84 21.40 -6.11 -44.55
N SER A 85 20.42 -5.49 -45.22
CA SER A 85 19.00 -5.79 -45.01
C SER A 85 18.67 -7.28 -45.24
N ASN A 86 18.08 -7.95 -44.25
CA ASN A 86 17.72 -9.37 -44.21
C ASN A 86 18.85 -10.34 -43.81
N GLY A 87 19.94 -9.86 -43.20
CA GLY A 87 21.00 -10.74 -42.68
C GLY A 87 20.66 -11.33 -41.32
N PHE A 88 20.95 -12.61 -41.06
CA PHE A 88 20.68 -13.23 -39.76
C PHE A 88 21.78 -14.21 -39.34
N ALA A 89 21.86 -14.53 -38.06
CA ALA A 89 22.68 -15.62 -37.54
C ALA A 89 21.83 -16.54 -36.65
N GLN A 90 21.72 -17.82 -36.98
CA GLN A 90 20.90 -18.75 -36.19
C GLN A 90 21.63 -20.06 -35.88
N LEU A 91 21.54 -20.51 -34.64
CA LEU A 91 21.86 -21.88 -34.24
C LEU A 91 20.56 -22.57 -33.84
N GLY A 92 20.08 -23.53 -34.63
CA GLY A 92 18.82 -24.21 -34.35
C GLY A 92 17.99 -24.55 -35.58
N HIS A 93 16.67 -24.51 -35.44
CA HIS A 93 15.71 -24.92 -36.47
C HIS A 93 14.93 -23.72 -36.98
N GLY A 94 14.84 -23.57 -38.31
CA GLY A 94 14.03 -22.56 -38.99
C GLY A 94 14.87 -21.64 -39.87
N GLY A 95 14.81 -20.33 -39.67
CA GLY A 95 15.52 -19.35 -40.51
C GLY A 95 14.66 -18.17 -40.89
N ARG A 96 14.73 -17.72 -42.15
CA ARG A 96 13.94 -16.59 -42.64
C ARG A 96 13.07 -17.02 -43.79
N ASN A 97 11.76 -16.90 -43.64
CA ASN A 97 10.78 -17.12 -44.71
C ASN A 97 9.99 -15.83 -45.00
N ASP A 98 9.08 -15.87 -45.97
CA ASP A 98 8.18 -14.75 -46.27
C ASP A 98 6.79 -15.28 -46.65
N HIS A 99 5.83 -15.12 -45.75
CA HIS A 99 4.43 -15.45 -45.99
C HIS A 99 3.56 -14.21 -46.33
N ARG A 100 4.13 -12.99 -46.36
CA ARG A 100 3.41 -11.74 -46.69
C ARG A 100 3.37 -11.51 -48.21
N ILE A 101 2.26 -10.98 -48.74
CA ILE A 101 2.09 -10.72 -50.18
C ILE A 101 2.47 -9.25 -50.51
N SER A 102 3.70 -8.99 -50.97
CA SER A 102 4.16 -7.63 -51.34
C SER A 102 3.70 -7.18 -52.74
N SER A 103 3.27 -5.91 -52.86
CA SER A 103 2.83 -5.26 -54.12
C SER A 103 3.95 -4.62 -54.96
N THR A 104 5.21 -4.61 -54.49
CA THR A 104 6.28 -3.76 -55.08
C THR A 104 7.51 -4.49 -55.62
N SER A 105 7.59 -5.80 -55.48
CA SER A 105 8.66 -6.61 -56.09
C SER A 105 8.04 -7.53 -57.13
N GLY A 106 8.35 -7.32 -58.42
CA GLY A 106 7.88 -8.13 -59.55
C GLY A 106 8.45 -9.55 -59.59
N ASN A 107 8.47 -10.23 -58.45
CA ASN A 107 8.92 -11.59 -58.26
C ASN A 107 7.82 -12.40 -57.54
N ASN A 108 6.59 -12.26 -58.03
CA ASN A 108 5.33 -12.85 -57.55
C ASN A 108 5.27 -14.38 -57.81
N ASN A 109 6.40 -15.07 -57.81
CA ASN A 109 6.54 -16.44 -58.29
C ASN A 109 6.85 -17.45 -57.17
N PHE A 110 6.75 -17.07 -55.90
CA PHE A 110 6.88 -18.00 -54.78
C PHE A 110 5.51 -18.36 -54.21
N ASP A 111 4.77 -19.21 -54.92
CA ASP A 111 3.64 -20.02 -54.39
C ASP A 111 4.11 -21.11 -53.38
N GLY A 112 5.28 -20.93 -52.76
CA GLY A 112 6.08 -22.02 -52.16
C GLY A 112 6.14 -22.04 -50.63
N PHE A 113 5.39 -21.20 -49.92
CA PHE A 113 5.36 -21.23 -48.45
C PHE A 113 4.56 -22.44 -47.96
N TYR A 114 5.17 -23.22 -47.06
CA TYR A 114 4.56 -24.35 -46.36
C TYR A 114 4.86 -24.22 -44.87
N PRO A 115 3.84 -24.23 -43.99
CA PRO A 115 4.07 -24.31 -42.56
C PRO A 115 4.76 -25.63 -42.20
N GLY A 116 5.55 -25.62 -41.13
CA GLY A 116 6.29 -26.80 -40.71
C GLY A 116 6.84 -26.68 -39.30
N THR A 117 6.70 -27.76 -38.55
CA THR A 117 7.05 -27.89 -37.14
C THR A 117 8.57 -27.88 -36.97
N GLN A 118 9.06 -27.10 -36.01
CA GLN A 118 10.48 -26.92 -35.72
C GLN A 118 10.78 -27.64 -34.42
N SER A 119 11.45 -28.79 -34.48
CA SER A 119 11.63 -29.63 -33.28
C SER A 119 12.97 -30.31 -33.12
N GLY A 120 13.39 -30.51 -31.87
CA GLY A 120 14.58 -31.29 -31.51
C GLY A 120 15.39 -30.62 -30.41
N ASN A 121 16.15 -31.41 -29.65
CA ASN A 121 16.90 -30.84 -28.53
C ASN A 121 18.12 -30.06 -29.03
N ILE A 122 18.35 -28.88 -28.45
CA ILE A 122 19.51 -28.04 -28.78
C ILE A 122 20.41 -27.95 -27.55
N LEU A 123 21.64 -28.44 -27.67
CA LEU A 123 22.66 -28.36 -26.62
C LEU A 123 23.86 -27.56 -27.12
N VAL A 124 24.16 -26.43 -26.47
CA VAL A 124 25.38 -25.65 -26.68
C VAL A 124 26.22 -25.69 -25.41
N ASN A 125 27.47 -26.14 -25.53
CA ASN A 125 28.42 -26.20 -24.42
C ASN A 125 29.74 -25.53 -24.84
N ALA A 126 30.00 -24.33 -24.33
CA ALA A 126 31.22 -23.57 -24.59
C ALA A 126 32.08 -23.50 -23.33
N GLY A 127 33.38 -23.75 -23.47
CA GLY A 127 34.33 -23.56 -22.38
C GLY A 127 34.69 -22.09 -22.15
N GLY A 128 34.47 -21.23 -23.14
CA GLY A 128 34.46 -19.77 -23.04
C GLY A 128 33.07 -19.21 -23.32
N ASP A 129 33.00 -18.02 -23.90
CA ASP A 129 31.75 -17.27 -24.10
C ASP A 129 30.80 -17.92 -25.13
N ILE A 130 29.50 -17.62 -25.03
CA ILE A 130 28.51 -17.82 -26.09
C ILE A 130 28.04 -16.44 -26.51
N ASP A 131 28.35 -16.02 -27.74
CA ASP A 131 28.14 -14.65 -28.21
C ASP A 131 27.30 -14.65 -29.51
N PHE A 132 26.16 -13.99 -29.47
CA PHE A 132 25.25 -13.81 -30.60
C PHE A 132 25.00 -12.31 -30.83
N ASP A 133 25.51 -11.79 -31.95
CA ASP A 133 25.41 -10.37 -32.33
C ASP A 133 24.59 -10.21 -33.61
N GLY A 134 23.50 -9.44 -33.56
CA GLY A 134 22.58 -9.13 -34.66
C GLY A 134 23.24 -8.45 -35.86
N GLY A 135 24.37 -7.77 -35.66
CA GLY A 135 25.03 -6.97 -36.69
C GLY A 135 24.32 -5.62 -36.93
N SER A 136 24.55 -5.01 -38.10
CA SER A 136 24.09 -3.62 -38.37
C SER A 136 23.09 -3.50 -39.53
N GLY A 137 22.52 -4.60 -40.01
CA GLY A 137 21.60 -4.61 -41.16
C GLY A 137 20.13 -4.44 -40.76
N GLY A 138 19.28 -3.86 -41.63
CA GLY A 138 17.83 -3.79 -41.36
C GLY A 138 17.16 -5.17 -41.39
N THR A 139 16.22 -5.44 -40.48
CA THR A 139 15.59 -6.76 -40.26
C THR A 139 16.57 -7.88 -39.91
N SER A 140 17.70 -7.55 -39.28
CA SER A 140 18.70 -8.54 -38.86
C SER A 140 18.39 -9.14 -37.50
N TYR A 141 18.60 -10.43 -37.34
CA TYR A 141 18.36 -11.08 -36.05
C TYR A 141 19.43 -12.12 -35.72
N VAL A 142 19.52 -12.42 -34.43
CA VAL A 142 20.21 -13.61 -33.93
C VAL A 142 19.29 -14.48 -33.12
N GLN A 143 19.45 -15.80 -33.26
CA GLN A 143 18.68 -16.74 -32.47
C GLN A 143 19.46 -18.02 -32.14
N LEU A 144 19.35 -18.46 -30.89
CA LEU A 144 19.65 -19.82 -30.46
C LEU A 144 18.32 -20.52 -30.14
N GLY A 145 17.83 -21.38 -31.03
CA GLY A 145 16.56 -22.06 -30.81
C GLY A 145 15.73 -22.35 -32.05
N HIS A 146 14.43 -22.49 -31.85
CA HIS A 146 13.46 -22.90 -32.87
C HIS A 146 12.64 -21.71 -33.36
N GLY A 147 12.38 -21.65 -34.68
CA GLY A 147 11.61 -20.58 -35.29
C GLY A 147 12.50 -19.65 -36.11
N GLY A 148 12.36 -18.34 -35.92
CA GLY A 148 13.07 -17.31 -36.67
C GLY A 148 12.11 -16.26 -37.22
N PHE A 149 12.38 -15.74 -38.42
CA PHE A 149 11.53 -14.71 -39.02
C PHE A 149 10.53 -15.33 -40.00
N ARG A 150 9.23 -15.20 -39.71
CA ARG A 150 8.11 -15.68 -40.55
C ARG A 150 8.08 -17.20 -40.78
N ASN A 151 8.47 -17.98 -39.80
CA ASN A 151 8.36 -19.45 -39.85
C ASN A 151 7.12 -19.89 -39.09
N ALA A 152 6.07 -20.27 -39.82
CA ALA A 152 4.86 -20.77 -39.17
C ALA A 152 4.95 -22.29 -38.96
N ALA A 153 4.54 -22.77 -37.78
CA ALA A 153 4.28 -24.18 -37.49
C ALA A 153 2.99 -24.65 -38.16
N VAL A 154 2.72 -25.95 -38.19
CA VAL A 154 1.42 -26.46 -38.63
C VAL A 154 0.37 -26.10 -37.58
N ALA A 155 -0.87 -25.77 -37.99
CA ALA A 155 -1.94 -25.44 -37.04
C ALA A 155 -2.16 -26.56 -36.00
N GLY A 156 -2.11 -26.22 -34.71
CA GLY A 156 -2.19 -27.17 -33.60
C GLY A 156 -0.92 -27.98 -33.34
N GLU A 157 0.19 -27.64 -34.00
CA GLU A 157 1.55 -28.07 -33.67
C GLU A 157 2.40 -26.85 -33.30
N GLY A 158 3.50 -27.08 -32.57
CA GLY A 158 4.32 -26.02 -32.01
C GLY A 158 5.77 -26.02 -32.45
N HIS A 159 6.52 -25.04 -31.95
CA HIS A 159 7.98 -25.10 -31.92
C HIS A 159 8.40 -25.73 -30.58
N GLU A 160 9.14 -26.83 -30.61
CA GLU A 160 9.36 -27.69 -29.44
C GLU A 160 10.79 -28.26 -29.34
N GLY A 161 11.18 -28.70 -28.14
CA GLY A 161 12.47 -29.29 -27.81
C GLY A 161 13.15 -28.61 -26.64
N THR A 162 13.94 -29.36 -25.87
CA THR A 162 14.75 -28.79 -24.79
C THR A 162 15.91 -27.97 -25.36
N ILE A 163 16.11 -26.75 -24.83
CA ILE A 163 17.25 -25.90 -25.20
C ILE A 163 18.15 -25.74 -23.98
N THR A 164 19.43 -26.12 -24.11
CA THR A 164 20.43 -25.97 -23.05
C THR A 164 21.65 -25.21 -23.55
N ALA A 165 21.96 -24.08 -22.93
CA ALA A 165 23.15 -23.28 -23.19
C ALA A 165 24.04 -23.22 -21.95
N ILE A 166 25.26 -23.76 -22.03
CA ILE A 166 26.23 -23.79 -20.94
C ILE A 166 27.51 -23.09 -21.42
N SER A 167 27.93 -22.06 -20.70
CA SER A 167 29.15 -21.30 -20.98
C SER A 167 30.07 -21.26 -19.76
N GLY A 168 31.34 -21.57 -19.97
CA GLY A 168 32.43 -21.28 -19.02
C GLY A 168 32.84 -19.81 -18.98
N GLY A 169 32.17 -18.96 -19.76
CA GLY A 169 32.35 -17.51 -19.84
C GLY A 169 31.01 -16.76 -19.70
N THR A 170 30.86 -15.69 -20.46
CA THR A 170 29.62 -14.90 -20.53
C THR A 170 28.70 -15.43 -21.64
N ILE A 171 27.38 -15.32 -21.47
CA ILE A 171 26.41 -15.51 -22.55
C ILE A 171 25.84 -14.15 -22.93
N ASP A 172 26.10 -13.73 -24.16
CA ASP A 172 25.72 -12.41 -24.69
C ASP A 172 24.83 -12.56 -25.93
N PHE A 173 23.66 -11.90 -25.90
CA PHE A 173 22.71 -11.79 -27.00
C PHE A 173 22.41 -10.31 -27.26
N ALA A 174 22.87 -9.80 -28.39
CA ALA A 174 22.67 -8.41 -28.79
C ALA A 174 21.87 -8.34 -30.09
N ALA A 175 20.76 -7.60 -30.09
CA ALA A 175 20.01 -7.31 -31.31
C ALA A 175 20.81 -6.35 -32.21
N GLY A 176 20.51 -6.35 -33.51
CA GLY A 176 21.25 -5.54 -34.48
C GLY A 176 20.88 -4.05 -34.45
N THR A 177 21.75 -3.13 -34.84
CA THR A 177 21.55 -1.67 -34.61
C THR A 177 20.61 -0.93 -35.60
N SER A 178 19.73 -1.64 -36.29
CA SER A 178 18.84 -1.10 -37.35
C SER A 178 17.39 -1.54 -37.05
N GLY A 179 16.42 -1.02 -37.79
CA GLY A 179 15.01 -1.41 -37.63
C GLY A 179 14.67 -2.89 -37.80
N ASN A 180 13.66 -3.36 -37.07
CA ASN A 180 13.08 -4.72 -37.09
C ASN A 180 14.07 -5.83 -36.67
N THR A 181 14.83 -5.60 -35.62
CA THR A 181 15.90 -6.51 -35.19
C THR A 181 15.55 -7.22 -33.90
N TYR A 182 16.10 -8.42 -33.70
CA TYR A 182 15.94 -9.10 -32.42
C TYR A 182 17.10 -10.02 -32.09
N ALA A 183 17.23 -10.33 -30.80
CA ALA A 183 18.09 -11.37 -30.29
C ALA A 183 17.30 -12.33 -29.40
N MET A 184 17.37 -13.64 -29.64
CA MET A 184 16.56 -14.59 -28.90
C MET A 184 17.32 -15.86 -28.52
N LEU A 185 17.09 -16.35 -27.30
CA LEU A 185 17.37 -17.73 -26.92
C LEU A 185 16.06 -18.40 -26.55
N GLY A 186 15.59 -19.32 -27.37
CA GLY A 186 14.33 -20.02 -27.13
C GLY A 186 13.49 -20.29 -28.39
N HIS A 187 12.18 -20.44 -28.20
CA HIS A 187 11.24 -20.85 -29.24
C HIS A 187 10.43 -19.65 -29.73
N GLY A 188 10.39 -19.45 -31.05
CA GLY A 188 9.58 -18.42 -31.72
C GLY A 188 10.42 -17.42 -32.49
N GLY A 189 10.11 -16.14 -32.34
CA GLY A 189 10.69 -15.03 -33.11
C GLY A 189 9.62 -14.09 -33.68
N THR A 190 9.96 -13.34 -34.72
CA THR A 190 9.02 -12.39 -35.35
C THR A 190 8.15 -13.11 -36.37
N GLU A 191 6.83 -13.06 -36.19
CA GLU A 191 5.83 -13.72 -37.04
C GLU A 191 6.07 -15.23 -37.17
N ALA A 192 6.65 -15.84 -36.14
CA ALA A 192 6.94 -17.26 -36.08
C ALA A 192 5.72 -18.04 -35.59
N PHE A 193 4.59 -17.89 -36.30
CA PHE A 193 3.26 -18.36 -35.84
C PHE A 193 3.28 -19.82 -35.38
N GLY A 194 2.94 -20.07 -34.12
CA GLY A 194 2.89 -21.40 -33.53
C GLY A 194 2.59 -21.38 -32.05
N ASP A 195 2.23 -22.53 -31.49
CA ASP A 195 2.26 -22.74 -30.04
C ASP A 195 3.73 -22.96 -29.65
N HIS A 196 4.30 -22.19 -28.73
CA HIS A 196 5.72 -22.32 -28.38
C HIS A 196 5.88 -23.09 -27.07
N GLY A 197 6.12 -24.39 -27.18
CA GLY A 197 6.06 -25.33 -26.07
C GLY A 197 5.15 -26.50 -26.38
N SER A 198 4.74 -27.22 -25.35
CA SER A 198 3.77 -28.33 -25.45
C SER A 198 2.85 -28.26 -24.27
N PHE A 199 1.55 -28.25 -24.56
CA PHE A 199 0.51 -28.59 -23.62
C PHE A 199 0.21 -30.07 -23.82
N ASP A 200 0.07 -30.84 -22.73
CA ASP A 200 -0.56 -32.14 -22.89
C ASP A 200 -2.05 -31.97 -23.25
N ALA A 201 -2.74 -33.06 -23.58
CA ALA A 201 -4.16 -33.00 -23.95
C ALA A 201 -5.08 -32.51 -22.80
N ASP A 202 -4.54 -32.41 -21.58
CA ASP A 202 -5.20 -31.95 -20.36
C ASP A 202 -4.76 -30.52 -19.96
N GLY A 203 -3.86 -29.87 -20.72
CA GLY A 203 -3.37 -28.51 -20.48
C GLY A 203 -2.21 -28.40 -19.48
N ASP A 204 -1.64 -29.51 -19.02
CA ASP A 204 -0.54 -29.51 -18.04
C ASP A 204 0.84 -29.32 -18.71
N THR A 205 1.76 -28.71 -17.97
CA THR A 205 3.14 -28.43 -18.38
C THR A 205 3.94 -29.72 -18.53
N VAL A 206 4.42 -30.00 -19.74
CA VAL A 206 5.30 -31.15 -20.00
C VAL A 206 6.77 -30.70 -19.95
N LEU A 207 7.63 -31.48 -19.29
CA LEU A 207 9.10 -31.24 -19.22
C LEU A 207 9.81 -31.18 -20.58
N GLU A 208 9.11 -31.42 -21.69
CA GLU A 208 9.68 -31.65 -23.02
C GLU A 208 10.14 -30.36 -23.75
N ASN A 209 9.99 -29.17 -23.15
CA ASN A 209 10.37 -27.87 -23.74
C ASN A 209 11.18 -26.95 -22.83
N ALA A 210 11.86 -27.50 -21.82
CA ALA A 210 12.60 -26.69 -20.87
C ALA A 210 13.75 -25.89 -21.54
N ILE A 211 13.93 -24.64 -21.10
CA ILE A 211 15.08 -23.81 -21.46
C ILE A 211 15.99 -23.74 -20.23
N THR A 212 17.25 -24.13 -20.38
CA THR A 212 18.25 -24.09 -19.31
C THR A 212 19.48 -23.29 -19.75
N VAL A 213 19.82 -22.24 -19.01
CA VAL A 213 20.97 -21.39 -19.26
C VAL A 213 21.90 -21.42 -18.06
N GLN A 214 23.18 -21.70 -18.29
CA GLN A 214 24.24 -21.59 -17.28
C GLN A 214 25.41 -20.78 -17.83
N ALA A 215 25.77 -19.68 -17.17
CA ALA A 215 26.89 -18.84 -17.55
C ALA A 215 27.83 -18.62 -16.35
N ALA A 216 29.14 -18.74 -16.54
CA ALA A 216 30.09 -18.53 -15.44
C ALA A 216 30.33 -17.06 -15.11
N ASN A 217 30.30 -16.15 -16.09
CA ASN A 217 30.73 -14.76 -15.90
C ASN A 217 29.63 -13.70 -16.04
N GLY A 218 28.49 -14.04 -16.63
CA GLY A 218 27.37 -13.12 -16.77
C GLY A 218 26.40 -13.56 -17.87
N LEU A 219 25.22 -12.97 -17.88
CA LEU A 219 24.20 -13.15 -18.91
C LEU A 219 23.68 -11.77 -19.34
N ASN A 220 23.81 -11.44 -20.62
CA ASN A 220 23.33 -10.15 -21.14
C ASN A 220 22.42 -10.35 -22.36
N PHE A 221 21.25 -9.74 -22.31
CA PHE A 221 20.32 -9.61 -23.42
C PHE A 221 20.08 -8.12 -23.67
N SER A 222 20.42 -7.63 -24.86
CA SER A 222 20.23 -6.24 -25.22
C SER A 222 19.49 -6.14 -26.53
N ALA A 223 18.33 -5.51 -26.51
CA ALA A 223 17.79 -4.91 -27.70
C ALA A 223 18.63 -3.65 -28.04
N SER A 224 18.61 -3.23 -29.30
CA SER A 224 19.48 -2.17 -29.79
C SER A 224 18.78 -0.81 -29.81
N ALA A 225 19.53 0.27 -29.51
CA ALA A 225 19.09 1.63 -29.81
C ALA A 225 19.21 1.86 -31.33
N SER A 226 18.10 1.83 -32.07
CA SER A 226 18.16 1.92 -33.53
C SER A 226 18.50 3.33 -34.02
N THR A 227 19.12 3.38 -35.19
CA THR A 227 19.50 4.63 -35.87
C THR A 227 18.50 5.03 -36.97
N SER A 228 17.41 4.26 -37.13
CA SER A 228 16.53 4.32 -38.29
C SER A 228 15.06 4.66 -38.02
N GLY A 229 14.62 4.76 -36.75
CA GLY A 229 13.22 5.05 -36.38
C GLY A 229 12.26 3.98 -36.94
N ALA A 230 12.47 2.73 -36.57
CA ALA A 230 11.83 1.59 -37.18
C ALA A 230 11.29 0.61 -36.14
N ASP A 231 10.12 0.07 -36.46
CA ASP A 231 9.03 -0.30 -35.55
C ASP A 231 9.27 -1.38 -34.48
N ILE A 232 10.37 -2.15 -34.50
CA ILE A 232 10.56 -3.28 -33.55
C ILE A 232 12.04 -3.54 -33.25
N ALA A 233 12.41 -3.54 -31.96
CA ALA A 233 13.71 -4.00 -31.46
C ALA A 233 13.55 -4.75 -30.12
N TYR A 234 13.78 -6.07 -30.09
CA TYR A 234 13.63 -6.84 -28.84
C TYR A 234 14.75 -7.85 -28.55
N ALA A 235 14.88 -8.21 -27.27
CA ALA A 235 15.73 -9.29 -26.82
C ALA A 235 14.97 -10.22 -25.87
N GLN A 236 15.01 -11.53 -26.10
CA GLN A 236 14.22 -12.46 -25.29
C GLN A 236 14.94 -13.76 -24.95
N LEU A 237 14.81 -14.17 -23.69
CA LEU A 237 15.12 -15.52 -23.23
C LEU A 237 13.81 -16.22 -22.84
N GLY A 238 13.32 -17.13 -23.68
CA GLY A 238 12.06 -17.84 -23.42
C GLY A 238 11.27 -18.22 -24.66
N HIS A 239 9.95 -18.30 -24.54
CA HIS A 239 9.05 -18.73 -25.62
C HIS A 239 8.21 -17.54 -26.10
N GLY A 240 7.98 -17.43 -27.41
CA GLY A 240 7.15 -16.39 -28.03
C GLY A 240 7.95 -15.45 -28.94
N GLY A 241 7.78 -14.13 -28.78
CA GLY A 241 8.41 -13.13 -29.63
C GLY A 241 7.46 -11.99 -30.01
N PHE A 242 7.50 -11.58 -31.28
CA PHE A 242 6.62 -10.53 -31.80
C PHE A 242 5.63 -11.14 -32.78
N ASP A 243 4.33 -10.99 -32.52
CA ASP A 243 3.25 -11.53 -33.38
C ASP A 243 3.48 -13.02 -33.67
N ALA A 244 3.85 -13.79 -32.65
CA ALA A 244 4.27 -15.19 -32.80
C ALA A 244 3.11 -16.19 -32.63
N ASP A 245 1.90 -15.74 -32.34
CA ASP A 245 0.74 -16.60 -32.10
C ASP A 245 0.08 -17.17 -33.38
N PHE A 246 -0.93 -18.04 -33.15
CA PHE A 246 -1.97 -18.29 -34.13
C PHE A 246 -3.09 -17.25 -33.99
N ALA A 247 -3.31 -16.42 -35.01
CA ALA A 247 -4.44 -15.48 -35.03
C ALA A 247 -5.60 -15.98 -35.93
N SER A 248 -6.85 -15.78 -35.50
CA SER A 248 -8.07 -16.27 -36.18
C SER A 248 -8.49 -15.47 -37.43
N VAL A 249 -9.35 -16.07 -38.28
CA VAL A 249 -9.78 -15.72 -39.67
C VAL A 249 -10.12 -14.25 -39.94
N GLY A 250 -10.45 -13.49 -38.89
CA GLY A 250 -10.94 -12.12 -39.01
C GLY A 250 -9.85 -11.06 -39.04
N SER A 251 -8.71 -11.30 -38.38
CA SER A 251 -7.64 -10.29 -38.20
C SER A 251 -6.62 -10.31 -39.34
N ARG A 252 -6.39 -11.49 -39.94
CA ARG A 252 -5.42 -11.65 -41.03
C ARG A 252 -6.13 -11.69 -42.38
N ALA A 253 -5.92 -10.66 -43.21
CA ALA A 253 -6.48 -10.59 -44.56
C ALA A 253 -5.81 -11.62 -45.50
N ILE A 254 -6.16 -12.90 -45.37
CA ILE A 254 -5.60 -14.02 -46.16
C ILE A 254 -6.21 -14.06 -47.55
N GLY A 255 -5.37 -14.12 -48.58
CA GLY A 255 -5.81 -14.14 -49.97
C GLY A 255 -6.30 -15.51 -50.45
N PRO A 256 -7.43 -15.60 -51.17
CA PRO A 256 -7.79 -16.81 -51.91
C PRO A 256 -6.79 -17.09 -53.04
N GLU A 257 -6.67 -18.36 -53.43
CA GLU A 257 -5.78 -18.81 -54.50
C GLU A 257 -5.99 -17.97 -55.78
N GLY A 258 -4.92 -17.31 -56.27
CA GLY A 258 -4.96 -16.46 -57.46
C GLY A 258 -5.44 -15.01 -57.24
N ALA A 259 -5.52 -14.52 -56.00
CA ALA A 259 -5.85 -13.13 -55.71
C ALA A 259 -4.81 -12.14 -56.27
N ALA A 260 -5.29 -10.95 -56.68
CA ALA A 260 -4.43 -9.89 -57.19
C ALA A 260 -3.54 -9.30 -56.08
N ALA A 261 -2.28 -9.03 -56.41
CA ALA A 261 -1.33 -8.38 -55.49
C ALA A 261 -1.89 -7.04 -54.97
N GLY A 262 -1.92 -6.88 -53.64
CA GLY A 262 -2.37 -5.65 -52.96
C GLY A 262 -3.79 -5.68 -52.38
N THR A 263 -4.54 -6.78 -52.51
CA THR A 263 -5.89 -6.94 -51.90
C THR A 263 -5.86 -7.68 -50.55
N TYR A 264 -4.82 -8.47 -50.29
CA TYR A 264 -4.66 -9.35 -49.13
C TYR A 264 -3.23 -9.27 -48.60
N ALA A 265 -3.05 -9.39 -47.28
CA ALA A 265 -1.75 -9.22 -46.60
C ALA A 265 -0.94 -10.52 -46.49
N TYR A 266 -1.60 -11.68 -46.41
CA TYR A 266 -0.99 -12.98 -46.10
C TYR A 266 -1.26 -14.06 -47.16
N HIS A 267 -0.34 -15.02 -47.28
CA HIS A 267 -0.43 -16.19 -48.18
C HIS A 267 -1.49 -17.21 -47.71
N LEU A 268 -2.09 -17.96 -48.65
CA LEU A 268 -3.19 -18.91 -48.37
C LEU A 268 -2.80 -20.05 -47.41
N ASN A 269 -1.53 -20.45 -47.41
CA ASN A 269 -1.00 -21.52 -46.54
C ASN A 269 -0.58 -21.01 -45.15
N THR A 270 -0.85 -19.75 -44.81
CA THR A 270 -0.62 -19.25 -43.44
C THR A 270 -1.60 -19.97 -42.52
N PRO A 271 -1.11 -20.72 -41.51
CA PRO A 271 -1.97 -21.41 -40.57
C PRO A 271 -2.86 -20.46 -39.81
N GLU A 272 -4.01 -20.98 -39.40
CA GLU A 272 -5.02 -20.24 -38.69
C GLU A 272 -5.67 -21.19 -37.68
N ALA A 273 -5.56 -20.85 -36.41
CA ALA A 273 -6.08 -21.61 -35.28
C ALA A 273 -6.36 -20.65 -34.12
N ASP A 274 -7.05 -21.16 -33.10
CA ASP A 274 -7.19 -20.42 -31.85
C ASP A 274 -5.86 -20.50 -31.09
N PRO A 275 -5.35 -19.38 -30.54
CA PRO A 275 -4.08 -19.37 -29.82
C PRO A 275 -4.21 -20.18 -28.52
N VAL A 276 -3.34 -21.19 -28.34
CA VAL A 276 -3.26 -21.97 -27.08
C VAL A 276 -2.25 -21.33 -26.13
N GLY A 277 -1.17 -20.76 -26.68
CA GLY A 277 -0.16 -19.99 -25.95
C GLY A 277 1.20 -20.69 -25.89
N ASN A 278 1.95 -20.44 -24.81
CA ASN A 278 3.37 -20.77 -24.71
C ASN A 278 3.68 -21.45 -23.37
N SER A 279 4.49 -22.51 -23.38
CA SER A 279 4.75 -23.29 -22.15
C SER A 279 6.16 -23.86 -22.02
N GLY A 280 6.57 -24.12 -20.78
CA GLY A 280 7.79 -24.86 -20.44
C GLY A 280 8.65 -24.16 -19.38
N ASN A 281 9.37 -24.93 -18.57
CA ASN A 281 10.16 -24.34 -17.48
C ASN A 281 11.42 -23.62 -18.01
N ILE A 282 11.76 -22.49 -17.37
CA ILE A 282 12.97 -21.71 -17.69
C ILE A 282 13.87 -21.68 -16.45
N GLY A 283 15.09 -22.21 -16.58
CA GLY A 283 16.10 -22.20 -15.52
C GLY A 283 17.35 -21.42 -15.93
N VAL A 284 17.71 -20.39 -15.17
CA VAL A 284 18.86 -19.52 -15.44
C VAL A 284 19.79 -19.47 -14.23
N PHE A 285 21.05 -19.84 -14.43
CA PHE A 285 22.05 -19.99 -13.38
C PHE A 285 23.34 -19.26 -13.77
N VAL A 286 23.67 -18.17 -13.07
CA VAL A 286 24.75 -17.26 -13.45
C VAL A 286 25.77 -17.08 -12.33
N GLY A 287 27.01 -17.48 -12.61
CA GLY A 287 28.09 -17.59 -11.63
C GLY A 287 27.93 -18.78 -10.68
N ILE A 288 26.98 -19.68 -10.94
CA ILE A 288 26.74 -20.88 -10.13
C ILE A 288 26.51 -22.10 -11.03
N ASP A 289 27.01 -23.25 -10.62
CA ASP A 289 26.74 -24.52 -11.29
C ASP A 289 25.38 -25.08 -10.86
N ARG A 290 24.47 -25.24 -11.82
CA ARG A 290 23.08 -25.61 -11.57
C ARG A 290 22.86 -27.01 -10.98
N ILE A 291 23.86 -27.89 -11.09
CA ILE A 291 23.75 -29.28 -10.63
C ILE A 291 24.31 -29.41 -9.21
N THR A 292 25.43 -28.74 -8.96
CA THR A 292 26.19 -28.90 -7.71
C THR A 292 25.97 -27.76 -6.71
N GLY A 293 25.34 -26.66 -7.12
CA GLY A 293 25.23 -25.43 -6.33
C GLY A 293 26.56 -24.72 -6.13
N THR A 294 27.64 -25.16 -6.80
CA THR A 294 28.97 -24.58 -6.59
C THR A 294 29.10 -23.23 -7.28
N ILE A 295 29.55 -22.23 -6.54
CA ILE A 295 29.79 -20.89 -7.09
C ILE A 295 31.04 -20.93 -7.98
N THR A 296 30.84 -20.57 -9.24
CA THR A 296 31.88 -20.49 -10.28
C THR A 296 32.48 -19.09 -10.41
N ASN A 297 31.71 -18.05 -10.05
CA ASN A 297 32.13 -16.65 -9.98
C ASN A 297 31.20 -15.91 -9.00
N ASN A 298 31.72 -15.05 -8.13
CA ASN A 298 30.92 -14.36 -7.12
C ASN A 298 30.21 -13.09 -7.64
N ASN A 299 30.56 -12.59 -8.82
CA ASN A 299 30.13 -11.28 -9.30
C ASN A 299 29.42 -11.38 -10.68
N ALA A 300 28.94 -12.56 -11.06
CA ALA A 300 28.34 -12.75 -12.37
C ALA A 300 26.89 -12.20 -12.36
N SER A 301 26.65 -11.14 -13.13
CA SER A 301 25.36 -10.44 -13.19
C SER A 301 24.49 -10.89 -14.35
N ILE A 302 23.19 -10.58 -14.24
CA ILE A 302 22.21 -10.72 -15.32
C ILE A 302 21.75 -9.31 -15.72
N THR A 303 21.75 -9.03 -17.02
CA THR A 303 21.30 -7.73 -17.56
C THR A 303 20.36 -7.93 -18.74
N PHE A 304 19.18 -7.30 -18.71
CA PHE A 304 18.23 -7.23 -19.82
C PHE A 304 17.94 -5.76 -20.13
N ASN A 305 18.29 -5.32 -21.35
CA ASN A 305 18.08 -3.94 -21.80
C ASN A 305 17.08 -3.91 -22.95
N GLY A 306 15.98 -3.20 -22.75
CA GLY A 306 14.92 -2.98 -23.74
C GLY A 306 15.38 -2.16 -24.95
N GLY A 307 14.60 -2.24 -26.03
CA GLY A 307 14.90 -1.58 -27.29
C GLY A 307 14.40 -0.14 -27.30
N GLY A 308 15.12 0.75 -27.97
CA GLY A 308 14.76 2.19 -28.02
C GLY A 308 13.69 2.56 -29.05
N GLU A 309 12.92 1.61 -29.55
CA GLU A 309 11.90 1.81 -30.58
C GLU A 309 10.51 1.49 -30.00
N ASP A 310 9.43 1.83 -30.71
CA ASP A 310 8.06 1.43 -30.33
C ASP A 310 8.00 -0.11 -30.18
N ASP A 311 7.17 -0.62 -29.27
CA ASP A 311 7.11 -2.06 -28.94
C ASP A 311 8.49 -2.67 -28.56
N GLY A 312 9.48 -1.86 -28.18
CA GLY A 312 10.85 -2.30 -27.91
C GLY A 312 10.98 -2.94 -26.54
N TYR A 313 11.44 -4.19 -26.45
CA TYR A 313 11.44 -4.90 -25.16
C TYR A 313 12.63 -5.80 -24.87
N ALA A 314 12.82 -6.10 -23.58
CA ALA A 314 13.65 -7.21 -23.17
C ALA A 314 12.93 -8.09 -22.13
N GLN A 315 12.82 -9.39 -22.41
CA GLN A 315 12.03 -10.30 -21.57
C GLN A 315 12.76 -11.60 -21.24
N LEU A 316 12.65 -12.02 -19.98
CA LEU A 316 12.97 -13.38 -19.53
C LEU A 316 11.66 -14.06 -19.15
N GLY A 317 11.20 -14.98 -20.00
CA GLY A 317 9.92 -15.66 -19.81
C GLY A 317 9.13 -15.89 -21.09
N HIS A 318 7.84 -16.15 -20.94
CA HIS A 318 6.96 -16.53 -22.06
C HIS A 318 6.10 -15.36 -22.49
N GLY A 319 5.88 -15.26 -23.81
CA GLY A 319 5.07 -14.24 -24.43
C GLY A 319 5.91 -13.28 -25.27
N GLY A 320 5.67 -11.98 -25.11
CA GLY A 320 6.30 -10.93 -25.90
C GLY A 320 5.30 -9.82 -26.27
N SER A 321 5.34 -9.34 -27.51
CA SER A 321 4.33 -8.39 -28.00
C SER A 321 3.39 -9.12 -28.97
N ARG A 322 2.08 -9.04 -28.71
CA ARG A 322 1.02 -9.64 -29.56
C ARG A 322 1.17 -11.15 -29.75
N THR A 323 1.34 -11.90 -28.67
CA THR A 323 1.39 -13.38 -28.67
C THR A 323 0.25 -13.95 -27.84
N ASP A 324 -0.97 -13.93 -28.38
CA ASP A 324 -2.16 -14.39 -27.67
C ASP A 324 -2.04 -15.84 -27.16
N GLY A 325 -2.84 -16.18 -26.14
CA GLY A 325 -2.92 -17.51 -25.54
C GLY A 325 -2.43 -17.59 -24.09
N ASP A 326 -2.56 -18.77 -23.49
CA ASP A 326 -2.22 -19.02 -22.08
C ASP A 326 -0.73 -19.31 -21.93
N HIS A 327 -0.09 -18.75 -20.91
CA HIS A 327 1.35 -18.87 -20.70
C HIS A 327 1.67 -19.59 -19.40
N SER A 328 2.47 -20.66 -19.47
CA SER A 328 2.74 -21.47 -18.28
C SER A 328 4.15 -22.04 -18.12
N GLY A 329 4.57 -22.23 -16.88
CA GLY A 329 5.78 -22.97 -16.51
C GLY A 329 6.70 -22.20 -15.57
N ASP A 330 7.38 -22.93 -14.69
CA ASP A 330 8.18 -22.30 -13.64
C ASP A 330 9.39 -21.56 -14.21
N ILE A 331 9.63 -20.36 -13.69
CA ILE A 331 10.80 -19.54 -14.00
C ILE A 331 11.70 -19.49 -12.76
N LYS A 332 12.92 -19.98 -12.90
CA LYS A 332 13.94 -19.94 -11.85
C LYS A 332 15.17 -19.20 -12.32
N VAL A 333 15.53 -18.13 -11.62
CA VAL A 333 16.67 -17.27 -11.95
C VAL A 333 17.57 -17.13 -10.73
N VAL A 334 18.84 -17.49 -10.88
CA VAL A 334 19.85 -17.41 -9.82
C VAL A 334 21.09 -16.72 -10.35
N ALA A 335 21.49 -15.63 -9.72
CA ALA A 335 22.71 -14.89 -9.99
C ALA A 335 23.55 -14.71 -8.72
N THR A 336 24.86 -14.78 -8.87
CA THR A 336 25.83 -14.47 -7.80
C THR A 336 26.13 -12.97 -7.72
N GLY A 337 26.01 -12.25 -8.83
CA GLY A 337 26.00 -10.78 -8.90
C GLY A 337 24.58 -10.21 -8.83
N GLY A 338 24.41 -8.98 -9.30
CA GLY A 338 23.11 -8.31 -9.40
C GLY A 338 22.29 -8.74 -10.63
N ILE A 339 20.99 -8.43 -10.60
CA ILE A 339 20.05 -8.65 -11.70
C ILE A 339 19.44 -7.30 -12.07
N THR A 340 19.51 -6.93 -13.34
CA THR A 340 19.07 -5.62 -13.83
C THR A 340 18.22 -5.77 -15.09
N PHE A 341 17.05 -5.14 -15.08
CA PHE A 341 16.12 -5.02 -16.21
C PHE A 341 15.84 -3.53 -16.43
N GLU A 342 16.24 -2.99 -17.58
CA GLU A 342 16.10 -1.57 -17.93
C GLU A 342 15.38 -1.42 -19.28
N ALA A 343 14.18 -0.82 -19.28
CA ALA A 343 13.52 -0.40 -20.51
C ALA A 343 14.18 0.88 -21.05
N ALA A 344 14.01 1.15 -22.35
CA ALA A 344 14.66 2.29 -22.99
C ALA A 344 13.84 3.59 -22.88
N ASP A 345 14.53 4.73 -22.78
CA ASP A 345 13.92 6.06 -22.56
C ASP A 345 13.54 6.81 -23.85
N THR A 346 13.25 6.14 -24.96
CA THR A 346 13.23 6.83 -26.26
C THR A 346 11.90 6.81 -27.01
N GLN A 347 10.98 5.89 -26.72
CA GLN A 347 9.70 5.69 -27.44
C GLN A 347 8.63 5.02 -26.56
N ASP A 348 7.36 5.05 -26.98
CA ASP A 348 6.18 4.54 -26.25
C ASP A 348 6.13 2.99 -26.22
N GLU A 349 5.49 2.44 -25.19
CA GLU A 349 5.25 1.00 -24.99
C GLU A 349 6.51 0.12 -24.89
N ALA A 350 7.66 0.73 -24.58
CA ALA A 350 8.90 0.00 -24.33
C ALA A 350 8.90 -0.66 -22.95
N TYR A 351 9.27 -1.93 -22.86
CA TYR A 351 9.18 -2.66 -21.59
C TYR A 351 10.30 -3.63 -21.29
N VAL A 352 10.41 -3.97 -20.01
CA VAL A 352 11.23 -5.08 -19.54
C VAL A 352 10.44 -5.96 -18.59
N GLN A 353 10.58 -7.28 -18.73
CA GLN A 353 9.82 -8.21 -17.91
C GLN A 353 10.59 -9.48 -17.55
N LEU A 354 10.46 -9.91 -16.29
CA LEU A 354 10.78 -11.26 -15.85
C LEU A 354 9.48 -11.94 -15.45
N GLY A 355 8.98 -12.84 -16.30
CA GLY A 355 7.67 -13.47 -16.11
C GLY A 355 6.94 -13.78 -17.42
N HIS A 356 5.64 -14.04 -17.31
CA HIS A 356 4.81 -14.42 -18.44
C HIS A 356 3.90 -13.28 -18.87
N GLY A 357 3.58 -13.22 -20.16
CA GLY A 357 2.73 -12.19 -20.75
C GLY A 357 3.55 -11.23 -21.59
N GLY A 358 3.32 -9.93 -21.41
CA GLY A 358 3.96 -8.87 -22.17
C GLY A 358 2.94 -7.83 -22.63
N LEU A 359 3.05 -7.40 -23.88
CA LEU A 359 2.30 -6.27 -24.43
C LEU A 359 1.17 -6.73 -25.37
N GLU A 360 -0.04 -6.20 -25.14
CA GLU A 360 -1.23 -6.37 -26.00
C GLU A 360 -1.58 -7.83 -26.31
N GLN A 361 -1.86 -8.62 -25.27
CA GLN A 361 -2.12 -10.05 -25.41
C GLN A 361 -3.44 -10.45 -24.77
N THR A 362 -4.17 -11.33 -25.44
CA THR A 362 -5.39 -11.91 -24.89
C THR A 362 -5.15 -13.38 -24.55
N ALA A 363 -5.20 -13.73 -23.27
CA ALA A 363 -5.23 -15.12 -22.81
C ALA A 363 -6.68 -15.60 -22.65
N ASN A 364 -6.91 -16.91 -22.78
CA ASN A 364 -8.25 -17.51 -22.61
C ASN A 364 -8.53 -17.84 -21.14
N THR A 365 -7.50 -18.27 -20.40
CA THR A 365 -7.52 -18.52 -18.96
C THR A 365 -6.53 -17.61 -18.24
N GLY A 366 -5.31 -17.44 -18.78
CA GLY A 366 -4.33 -16.50 -18.23
C GLY A 366 -2.90 -17.05 -18.15
N HIS A 367 -2.19 -16.71 -17.07
CA HIS A 367 -0.75 -16.93 -16.96
C HIS A 367 -0.40 -17.59 -15.62
N SER A 368 0.39 -18.66 -15.64
CA SER A 368 0.64 -19.46 -14.43
C SER A 368 2.06 -20.00 -14.31
N GLY A 369 2.60 -20.03 -13.09
CA GLY A 369 3.88 -20.69 -12.81
C GLY A 369 4.59 -20.06 -11.63
N LYS A 370 5.43 -20.84 -10.94
CA LYS A 370 6.26 -20.28 -9.87
C LYS A 370 7.36 -19.42 -10.48
N ILE A 371 7.55 -18.21 -9.97
CA ILE A 371 8.69 -17.35 -10.29
C ILE A 371 9.61 -17.28 -9.06
N SER A 372 10.84 -17.74 -9.19
CA SER A 372 11.87 -17.67 -8.14
C SER A 372 13.10 -16.92 -8.63
N VAL A 373 13.43 -15.81 -7.97
CA VAL A 373 14.55 -14.93 -8.35
C VAL A 373 15.48 -14.72 -7.16
N ALA A 374 16.74 -15.10 -7.31
CA ALA A 374 17.78 -14.89 -6.31
C ALA A 374 18.99 -14.16 -6.92
N ALA A 375 19.37 -13.03 -6.34
CA ALA A 375 20.60 -12.30 -6.67
C ALA A 375 21.61 -12.40 -5.52
N GLY A 376 22.90 -12.17 -5.81
CA GLY A 376 23.93 -12.11 -4.78
C GLY A 376 24.24 -13.44 -4.05
N VAL A 377 23.83 -14.59 -4.60
CA VAL A 377 23.91 -15.88 -3.91
C VAL A 377 25.33 -16.25 -3.50
N GLY A 378 25.50 -16.62 -2.23
CA GLY A 378 26.76 -17.10 -1.65
C GLY A 378 27.74 -16.03 -1.17
N ILE A 379 27.34 -14.76 -1.17
CA ILE A 379 28.07 -13.69 -0.47
C ILE A 379 27.70 -13.75 1.02
N LEU A 380 28.19 -14.77 1.74
CA LEU A 380 28.15 -14.81 3.20
C LEU A 380 29.33 -13.99 3.76
N GLY A 381 29.30 -12.66 3.58
CA GLY A 381 30.31 -11.78 4.18
C GLY A 381 30.57 -10.45 3.48
N GLY A 382 29.67 -9.49 3.66
CA GLY A 382 30.03 -8.06 3.74
C GLY A 382 30.57 -7.35 2.49
N GLY A 383 30.40 -7.90 1.28
CA GLY A 383 30.53 -7.13 0.04
C GLY A 383 29.24 -6.35 -0.26
N PRO A 384 29.25 -5.32 -1.14
CA PRO A 384 28.01 -4.79 -1.71
C PRO A 384 27.37 -5.94 -2.49
N GLY A 385 26.38 -6.59 -1.88
CA GLY A 385 25.72 -7.76 -2.45
C GLY A 385 25.05 -7.43 -3.78
N GLY A 386 24.80 -8.46 -4.61
CA GLY A 386 23.98 -8.29 -5.80
C GLY A 386 22.57 -7.82 -5.43
N GLY A 387 22.16 -6.66 -5.94
CA GLY A 387 20.78 -6.17 -5.85
C GLY A 387 19.94 -6.60 -7.04
N ILE A 388 18.65 -6.27 -6.99
CA ILE A 388 17.70 -6.48 -8.09
C ILE A 388 17.13 -5.12 -8.47
N THR A 389 17.18 -4.77 -9.76
CA THR A 389 16.69 -3.48 -10.25
C THR A 389 15.83 -3.65 -11.49
N PHE A 390 14.65 -3.04 -11.47
CA PHE A 390 13.71 -2.94 -12.58
C PHE A 390 13.38 -1.47 -12.83
N THR A 391 13.69 -0.97 -14.02
CA THR A 391 13.47 0.44 -14.39
C THR A 391 12.69 0.52 -15.70
N ALA A 392 11.52 1.16 -15.65
CA ALA A 392 10.73 1.46 -16.83
C ALA A 392 11.28 2.71 -17.55
N GLY A 393 11.04 2.82 -18.85
CA GLY A 393 11.51 3.95 -19.64
C GLY A 393 10.60 5.17 -19.56
N ASP A 394 11.10 6.34 -19.95
CA ASP A 394 10.45 7.64 -19.72
C ASP A 394 9.28 8.04 -20.67
N PHE A 395 8.79 7.13 -21.50
CA PHE A 395 7.74 7.39 -22.50
C PHE A 395 6.42 6.69 -22.15
N ALA A 396 5.34 7.01 -22.87
CA ALA A 396 4.00 6.60 -22.47
C ALA A 396 3.88 5.06 -22.42
N GLU A 397 3.26 4.58 -21.35
CA GLU A 397 2.92 3.17 -21.13
C GLU A 397 4.12 2.22 -21.06
N ASN A 398 5.33 2.78 -20.90
CA ASN A 398 6.54 2.01 -20.66
C ASN A 398 6.49 1.33 -19.29
N TYR A 399 6.97 0.09 -19.20
CA TYR A 399 6.90 -0.64 -17.93
C TYR A 399 8.08 -1.55 -17.63
N ALA A 400 8.24 -1.84 -16.34
CA ALA A 400 9.19 -2.81 -15.84
C ALA A 400 8.52 -3.74 -14.82
N GLN A 401 8.47 -5.04 -15.10
CA GLN A 401 7.71 -5.97 -14.27
C GLN A 401 8.47 -7.24 -13.92
N LEU A 402 8.34 -7.68 -12.68
CA LEU A 402 8.66 -9.04 -12.26
C LEU A 402 7.37 -9.70 -11.79
N GLY A 403 6.86 -10.63 -12.60
CA GLY A 403 5.55 -11.24 -12.42
C GLY A 403 4.84 -11.55 -13.73
N HIS A 404 3.62 -12.07 -13.63
CA HIS A 404 2.79 -12.37 -14.79
C HIS A 404 1.88 -11.19 -15.16
N GLY A 405 1.57 -11.05 -16.45
CA GLY A 405 0.75 -9.99 -17.01
C GLY A 405 1.58 -9.05 -17.87
N GLY A 406 1.41 -7.75 -17.67
CA GLY A 406 1.97 -6.69 -18.50
C GLY A 406 0.89 -5.71 -18.93
N ARG A 407 1.22 -4.76 -19.83
CA ARG A 407 0.21 -3.82 -20.34
C ARG A 407 -0.74 -4.55 -21.27
N ALA A 408 -2.01 -4.63 -20.89
CA ALA A 408 -3.01 -5.40 -21.59
C ALA A 408 -2.60 -6.87 -21.83
N GLY A 409 -1.86 -7.48 -20.89
CA GLY A 409 -1.60 -8.92 -20.85
C GLY A 409 -2.76 -9.64 -20.16
N ARG A 410 -3.91 -9.73 -20.84
CA ARG A 410 -5.20 -10.05 -20.24
C ARG A 410 -5.32 -11.50 -19.81
N GLY A 411 -5.89 -11.76 -18.62
CA GLY A 411 -6.21 -13.10 -18.12
C GLY A 411 -6.03 -13.25 -16.63
N ASP A 412 -6.43 -14.39 -16.06
CA ASP A 412 -6.25 -14.67 -14.63
C ASP A 412 -4.79 -15.09 -14.39
N HIS A 413 -4.11 -14.46 -13.45
CA HIS A 413 -2.69 -14.75 -13.21
C HIS A 413 -2.48 -15.47 -11.89
N THR A 414 -1.71 -16.55 -11.91
CA THR A 414 -1.49 -17.37 -10.71
C THR A 414 -0.05 -17.81 -10.53
N GLY A 415 0.35 -18.04 -9.29
CA GLY A 415 1.67 -18.59 -8.97
C GLY A 415 2.34 -17.89 -7.81
N LEU A 416 3.30 -18.56 -7.19
CA LEU A 416 4.12 -17.99 -6.14
C LEU A 416 5.25 -17.16 -6.75
N ILE A 417 5.42 -15.92 -6.28
CA ILE A 417 6.58 -15.07 -6.62
C ILE A 417 7.50 -14.98 -5.40
N GLU A 418 8.74 -15.43 -5.54
CA GLU A 418 9.76 -15.38 -4.49
C GLU A 418 10.99 -14.62 -4.99
N VAL A 419 11.38 -13.56 -4.26
CA VAL A 419 12.50 -12.69 -4.61
C VAL A 419 13.42 -12.47 -3.41
N ILE A 420 14.70 -12.78 -3.57
CA ILE A 420 15.71 -12.57 -2.54
C ILE A 420 16.98 -11.92 -3.10
N ALA A 421 17.50 -10.92 -2.39
CA ALA A 421 18.78 -10.28 -2.69
C ALA A 421 19.48 -9.84 -1.40
N PRO A 422 20.82 -9.90 -1.30
CA PRO A 422 21.54 -9.19 -0.25
C PRO A 422 21.60 -7.67 -0.51
N GLY A 423 21.69 -7.25 -1.77
CA GLY A 423 21.63 -5.83 -2.13
C GLY A 423 20.21 -5.26 -2.11
N ASP A 424 20.09 -4.00 -2.51
CA ASP A 424 18.79 -3.34 -2.63
C ASP A 424 17.90 -4.04 -3.69
N ILE A 425 16.59 -4.07 -3.44
CA ILE A 425 15.57 -4.43 -4.43
C ILE A 425 14.84 -3.14 -4.79
N ALA A 426 14.98 -2.70 -6.04
CA ALA A 426 14.49 -1.41 -6.50
C ALA A 426 13.61 -1.53 -7.76
N PHE A 427 12.43 -0.91 -7.71
CA PHE A 427 11.52 -0.77 -8.85
C PHE A 427 11.23 0.71 -9.08
N THR A 428 11.43 1.16 -10.32
CA THR A 428 11.27 2.58 -10.69
C THR A 428 10.42 2.70 -11.95
N ALA A 429 9.29 3.39 -11.83
CA ALA A 429 8.48 3.76 -12.99
C ALA A 429 9.18 4.89 -13.78
N GLY A 430 8.99 4.92 -15.10
CA GLY A 430 9.55 5.98 -15.95
C GLY A 430 8.65 7.21 -16.03
N ASP A 431 9.17 8.33 -16.53
CA ASP A 431 8.48 9.63 -16.64
C ASP A 431 7.38 9.69 -17.73
N GLY A 432 6.81 8.58 -18.19
CA GLY A 432 5.73 8.53 -19.17
C GLY A 432 4.32 8.51 -18.59
N LEU A 433 3.31 8.89 -19.38
CA LEU A 433 1.89 8.69 -19.04
C LEU A 433 1.63 7.19 -18.81
N GLN A 434 1.00 6.80 -17.69
CA GLN A 434 0.73 5.39 -17.35
C GLN A 434 1.98 4.49 -17.26
N ALA A 435 3.19 5.05 -17.22
CA ALA A 435 4.40 4.26 -17.07
C ALA A 435 4.47 3.65 -15.66
N TYR A 436 4.91 2.39 -15.54
CA TYR A 436 4.84 1.70 -14.26
C TYR A 436 5.98 0.73 -13.98
N ALA A 437 6.21 0.43 -12.70
CA ALA A 437 7.06 -0.68 -12.31
C ALA A 437 6.39 -1.55 -11.24
N GLN A 438 6.35 -2.86 -11.45
CA GLN A 438 5.58 -3.75 -10.57
C GLN A 438 6.33 -5.03 -10.22
N LEU A 439 6.20 -5.44 -8.97
CA LEU A 439 6.53 -6.78 -8.48
C LEU A 439 5.22 -7.46 -8.08
N GLY A 440 4.74 -8.39 -8.89
CA GLY A 440 3.44 -9.03 -8.69
C GLY A 440 2.72 -9.36 -9.99
N HIS A 441 1.53 -9.94 -9.85
CA HIS A 441 0.68 -10.28 -10.99
C HIS A 441 -0.20 -9.11 -11.42
N GLY A 442 -0.41 -9.00 -12.74
CA GLY A 442 -1.28 -7.99 -13.35
C GLY A 442 -0.48 -6.99 -14.18
N GLY A 443 -0.82 -5.71 -14.05
CA GLY A 443 -0.29 -4.63 -14.86
C GLY A 443 -1.36 -3.60 -15.18
N ASN A 444 -1.09 -2.71 -16.14
CA ASN A 444 -2.09 -1.75 -16.60
C ASN A 444 -3.06 -2.41 -17.58
N ASP A 445 -4.37 -2.31 -17.30
CA ASP A 445 -5.47 -2.83 -18.12
C ASP A 445 -5.30 -4.33 -18.46
N ALA A 446 -4.77 -5.12 -17.52
CA ALA A 446 -4.55 -6.56 -17.65
C ALA A 446 -5.81 -7.40 -17.37
N ASP A 447 -6.98 -6.76 -17.32
CA ASP A 447 -8.27 -7.39 -17.02
C ASP A 447 -8.82 -8.21 -18.21
N LEU A 448 -9.68 -9.18 -17.93
CA LEU A 448 -10.46 -9.85 -18.97
C LEU A 448 -11.60 -8.93 -19.46
N PRO A 449 -11.88 -8.83 -20.79
CA PRO A 449 -12.87 -7.91 -21.36
C PRO A 449 -14.34 -8.14 -20.97
N ASN A 450 -14.61 -8.98 -19.97
CA ASN A 450 -15.94 -9.27 -19.45
C ASN A 450 -16.24 -8.56 -18.12
N GLY A 451 -15.76 -7.32 -17.93
CA GLY A 451 -16.16 -6.31 -16.92
C GLY A 451 -17.07 -6.80 -15.79
N GLY A 452 -16.56 -7.72 -14.98
CA GLY A 452 -17.28 -8.40 -13.93
C GLY A 452 -16.31 -8.84 -12.84
N THR A 453 -16.81 -8.92 -11.61
CA THR A 453 -16.12 -9.35 -10.38
C THR A 453 -15.76 -10.85 -10.39
N GLY A 454 -15.18 -11.34 -11.48
CA GLY A 454 -14.74 -12.73 -11.64
C GLY A 454 -13.44 -13.03 -10.90
N ALA A 455 -12.92 -14.26 -11.06
CA ALA A 455 -11.55 -14.56 -10.65
C ALA A 455 -10.58 -13.61 -11.38
N GLY A 456 -9.58 -13.11 -10.66
CA GLY A 456 -8.52 -12.25 -11.20
C GLY A 456 -7.15 -12.85 -10.89
N ASN A 457 -6.35 -12.14 -10.11
CA ASN A 457 -4.95 -12.51 -9.84
C ASN A 457 -4.80 -13.17 -8.47
N ASP A 458 -4.27 -14.41 -8.43
CA ASP A 458 -4.12 -15.20 -7.20
C ASP A 458 -2.68 -15.73 -7.05
N GLY A 459 -1.92 -15.15 -6.13
CA GLY A 459 -0.53 -15.55 -5.93
C GLY A 459 0.11 -14.93 -4.71
N GLU A 460 0.70 -15.76 -3.87
CA GLU A 460 1.52 -15.30 -2.74
C GLU A 460 2.81 -14.64 -3.26
N ILE A 461 3.22 -13.54 -2.62
CA ILE A 461 4.44 -12.80 -2.96
C ILE A 461 5.34 -12.70 -1.73
N ARG A 462 6.59 -13.16 -1.87
CA ARG A 462 7.60 -13.12 -0.80
C ARG A 462 8.85 -12.41 -1.27
N VAL A 463 9.30 -11.41 -0.51
CA VAL A 463 10.38 -10.51 -0.91
C VAL A 463 11.32 -10.22 0.24
N ALA A 464 12.62 -10.44 0.04
CA ALA A 464 13.64 -10.17 1.05
C ALA A 464 14.85 -9.44 0.47
N SER A 465 15.17 -8.29 1.07
CA SER A 465 16.51 -7.70 0.99
C SER A 465 17.26 -7.99 2.30
N THR A 466 18.21 -8.92 2.27
CA THR A 466 18.88 -9.43 3.48
C THR A 466 20.01 -8.54 4.00
N MET A 467 20.44 -7.53 3.24
CA MET A 467 21.38 -6.51 3.74
C MET A 467 21.06 -5.08 3.23
N GLY A 468 20.11 -4.93 2.31
CA GLY A 468 19.76 -3.68 1.65
C GLY A 468 18.35 -3.18 1.98
N SER A 469 17.91 -2.19 1.20
CA SER A 469 16.57 -1.62 1.24
C SER A 469 15.67 -2.25 0.17
N ILE A 470 14.36 -2.11 0.35
CA ILE A 470 13.36 -2.38 -0.69
C ILE A 470 12.71 -1.03 -1.03
N VAL A 471 12.81 -0.62 -2.30
CA VAL A 471 12.43 0.73 -2.75
C VAL A 471 11.57 0.66 -4.01
N PHE A 472 10.38 1.25 -3.95
CA PHE A 472 9.46 1.42 -5.06
C PHE A 472 9.23 2.92 -5.27
N THR A 473 9.50 3.43 -6.47
CA THR A 473 9.40 4.87 -6.77
C THR A 473 8.64 5.11 -8.08
N ALA A 474 7.47 5.73 -7.98
CA ALA A 474 6.73 6.25 -9.12
C ALA A 474 7.37 7.55 -9.64
N SER A 475 7.00 7.94 -10.86
CA SER A 475 7.58 9.08 -11.57
C SER A 475 6.67 10.31 -11.49
N ASN A 476 7.10 11.45 -12.00
CA ASN A 476 6.29 12.68 -11.92
C ASN A 476 5.19 12.76 -12.99
N SER A 477 4.97 11.67 -13.74
CA SER A 477 3.98 11.63 -14.81
C SER A 477 2.63 11.10 -14.37
N ASN A 478 1.60 11.53 -15.10
CA ASN A 478 0.21 11.20 -14.81
C ASN A 478 0.01 9.69 -14.82
N THR A 479 -0.70 9.22 -13.80
CA THR A 479 -1.10 7.83 -13.60
C THR A 479 0.06 6.84 -13.66
N SER A 480 1.28 7.33 -13.43
CA SER A 480 2.45 6.46 -13.25
C SER A 480 2.34 5.77 -11.90
N TYR A 481 2.72 4.50 -11.83
CA TYR A 481 2.59 3.78 -10.58
C TYR A 481 3.71 2.80 -10.31
N VAL A 482 3.91 2.53 -9.03
CA VAL A 482 4.71 1.41 -8.58
C VAL A 482 3.91 0.56 -7.63
N GLN A 483 4.06 -0.76 -7.75
CA GLN A 483 3.30 -1.67 -6.91
C GLN A 483 4.10 -2.92 -6.56
N LEU A 484 3.97 -3.35 -5.31
CA LEU A 484 4.32 -4.67 -4.84
C LEU A 484 3.02 -5.35 -4.38
N GLY A 485 2.52 -6.27 -5.19
CA GLY A 485 1.20 -6.88 -4.99
C GLY A 485 0.51 -7.26 -6.30
N ASN A 486 -0.63 -7.91 -6.18
CA ASN A 486 -1.46 -8.33 -7.32
C ASN A 486 -2.44 -7.22 -7.72
N GLY A 487 -2.65 -7.03 -9.02
CA GLY A 487 -3.52 -5.98 -9.57
C GLY A 487 -2.77 -5.01 -10.46
N GLY A 488 -3.03 -3.71 -10.30
CA GLY A 488 -2.50 -2.65 -11.15
C GLY A 488 -3.55 -1.60 -11.48
N THR A 489 -3.23 -0.67 -12.38
CA THR A 489 -4.20 0.36 -12.80
C THR A 489 -5.21 -0.22 -13.79
N GLY A 490 -6.50 -0.13 -13.50
CA GLY A 490 -7.58 -0.60 -14.38
C GLY A 490 -7.65 -2.12 -14.53
N ASN A 491 -7.06 -2.87 -13.60
CA ASN A 491 -7.06 -4.32 -13.63
C ASN A 491 -8.23 -4.83 -12.79
N ASP A 492 -9.40 -5.02 -13.40
CA ASP A 492 -10.61 -5.52 -12.73
C ASP A 492 -10.55 -7.05 -12.51
N GLY A 493 -11.15 -7.52 -11.41
CA GLY A 493 -11.19 -8.92 -10.99
C GLY A 493 -10.77 -9.09 -9.53
N ASP A 494 -11.08 -10.24 -8.94
CA ASP A 494 -10.66 -10.55 -7.56
C ASP A 494 -9.13 -10.72 -7.48
N HIS A 495 -8.48 -10.11 -6.48
CA HIS A 495 -7.04 -10.22 -6.25
C HIS A 495 -6.74 -10.84 -4.88
N SER A 496 -6.14 -12.02 -4.86
CA SER A 496 -5.80 -12.73 -3.62
C SER A 496 -4.33 -13.09 -3.53
N GLY A 497 -3.85 -13.28 -2.30
CA GLY A 497 -2.52 -13.80 -2.00
C GLY A 497 -1.84 -13.02 -0.91
N ASP A 498 -1.23 -13.76 0.03
CA ASP A 498 -0.45 -13.18 1.12
C ASP A 498 0.81 -12.49 0.56
N ILE A 499 1.19 -11.38 1.20
CA ILE A 499 2.36 -10.60 0.80
C ILE A 499 3.29 -10.48 1.99
N THR A 500 4.48 -11.06 1.87
CA THR A 500 5.54 -10.97 2.89
C THR A 500 6.74 -10.19 2.36
N VAL A 501 7.09 -9.08 3.02
CA VAL A 501 8.18 -8.19 2.64
C VAL A 501 9.10 -7.93 3.81
N ARG A 502 10.40 -8.19 3.63
CA ARG A 502 11.42 -7.99 4.66
C ARG A 502 12.63 -7.24 4.12
N ALA A 503 12.85 -6.01 4.59
CA ALA A 503 14.02 -5.21 4.28
C ALA A 503 14.98 -5.16 5.49
N ALA A 504 16.25 -5.48 5.29
CA ALA A 504 17.27 -5.36 6.33
C ALA A 504 17.65 -3.90 6.65
N GLN A 505 17.37 -2.98 5.71
CA GLN A 505 17.42 -1.53 5.89
C GLN A 505 16.02 -0.96 5.71
N ASN A 506 15.79 -0.04 4.75
CA ASN A 506 14.53 0.69 4.64
C ASN A 506 13.52 -0.03 3.74
N LEU A 507 12.24 0.16 4.04
CA LEU A 507 11.12 -0.17 3.16
C LEU A 507 10.47 1.12 2.69
N GLN A 508 10.52 1.42 1.39
CA GLN A 508 10.10 2.72 0.84
C GLN A 508 9.16 2.57 -0.36
N PHE A 509 8.03 3.26 -0.30
CA PHE A 509 7.06 3.40 -1.38
C PHE A 509 6.77 4.88 -1.60
N ILE A 510 7.20 5.41 -2.74
CA ILE A 510 7.15 6.84 -3.05
C ILE A 510 6.28 7.02 -4.30
N GLY A 511 5.12 7.64 -4.12
CA GLY A 511 4.23 8.07 -5.19
C GLY A 511 4.81 9.27 -5.97
N GLY A 512 4.28 9.48 -7.16
CA GLY A 512 4.73 10.50 -8.09
C GLY A 512 3.96 11.83 -8.00
N ASP A 513 4.53 12.90 -8.55
CA ASP A 513 3.87 14.22 -8.59
C ASP A 513 2.81 14.36 -9.71
N GLY A 514 2.63 13.32 -10.53
CA GLY A 514 1.65 13.31 -11.63
C GLY A 514 0.22 13.04 -11.15
N VAL A 515 -0.77 13.46 -11.95
CA VAL A 515 -2.20 13.22 -11.62
C VAL A 515 -2.49 11.73 -11.55
N GLY A 516 -2.93 11.24 -10.39
CA GLY A 516 -3.24 9.84 -10.14
C GLY A 516 -2.00 8.95 -10.02
N ALA A 517 -0.81 9.52 -9.83
CA ALA A 517 0.41 8.74 -9.67
C ALA A 517 0.49 8.12 -8.28
N ASN A 518 0.89 6.85 -8.17
CA ASN A 518 0.78 6.14 -6.89
C ASN A 518 1.88 5.12 -6.59
N ALA A 519 2.02 4.78 -5.31
CA ALA A 519 2.87 3.70 -4.84
C ALA A 519 2.09 2.79 -3.89
N GLN A 520 2.12 1.48 -4.07
CA GLN A 520 1.33 0.57 -3.24
C GLN A 520 2.08 -0.71 -2.88
N LEU A 521 1.95 -1.11 -1.61
CA LEU A 521 2.23 -2.45 -1.12
C LEU A 521 0.91 -3.10 -0.72
N GLY A 522 0.41 -4.03 -1.54
CA GLY A 522 -0.89 -4.65 -1.36
C GLY A 522 -1.58 -5.01 -2.68
N ASN A 523 -2.64 -5.83 -2.57
CA ASN A 523 -3.49 -6.20 -3.71
C ASN A 523 -4.49 -5.07 -4.09
N GLY A 524 -4.81 -4.96 -5.38
CA GLY A 524 -5.66 -3.91 -5.94
C GLY A 524 -4.86 -2.93 -6.79
N GLY A 525 -5.16 -1.64 -6.68
CA GLY A 525 -4.58 -0.59 -7.50
C GLY A 525 -5.62 0.45 -7.92
N ARG A 526 -5.20 1.44 -8.71
CA ARG A 526 -6.11 2.52 -9.12
C ARG A 526 -7.16 1.99 -10.10
N GLY A 527 -8.43 1.99 -9.71
CA GLY A 527 -9.53 1.53 -10.57
C GLY A 527 -9.51 0.02 -10.82
N ALA A 528 -8.93 -0.77 -9.92
CA ALA A 528 -8.99 -2.22 -9.95
C ALA A 528 -10.26 -2.68 -9.20
N ASP A 529 -11.38 -2.81 -9.90
CA ASP A 529 -12.64 -3.23 -9.28
C ASP A 529 -12.65 -4.76 -9.05
N GLY A 530 -12.94 -5.21 -7.83
CA GLY A 530 -12.95 -6.62 -7.44
C GLY A 530 -12.65 -6.81 -5.95
N ASN A 531 -12.84 -8.02 -5.43
CA ASN A 531 -12.53 -8.31 -4.03
C ASN A 531 -11.02 -8.52 -3.87
N HIS A 532 -10.42 -7.96 -2.82
CA HIS A 532 -8.99 -8.01 -2.55
C HIS A 532 -8.73 -8.70 -1.22
N SER A 533 -7.92 -9.76 -1.20
CA SER A 533 -7.61 -10.46 0.04
C SER A 533 -6.17 -10.96 0.19
N GLY A 534 -5.79 -11.26 1.44
CA GLY A 534 -4.48 -11.85 1.80
C GLY A 534 -3.81 -11.10 2.94
N ASP A 535 -3.06 -11.80 3.78
CA ASP A 535 -2.36 -11.14 4.88
C ASP A 535 -1.14 -10.38 4.34
N ILE A 536 -0.86 -9.20 4.89
CA ILE A 536 0.33 -8.41 4.55
C ILE A 536 1.26 -8.33 5.76
N VAL A 537 2.45 -8.91 5.61
CA VAL A 537 3.52 -8.84 6.61
C VAL A 537 4.68 -8.05 6.02
N ALA A 538 4.92 -6.86 6.56
CA ALA A 538 5.97 -5.97 6.10
C ALA A 538 6.95 -5.65 7.23
N SER A 539 8.25 -5.61 6.94
CA SER A 539 9.22 -5.18 7.94
C SER A 539 10.46 -4.47 7.39
N ALA A 540 11.02 -3.56 8.19
CA ALA A 540 12.24 -2.82 7.92
C ALA A 540 13.21 -2.87 9.12
N GLY A 541 14.51 -3.03 8.84
CA GLY A 541 15.53 -3.10 9.88
C GLY A 541 15.41 -4.31 10.83
N THR A 542 14.57 -5.30 10.56
CA THR A 542 14.34 -6.41 11.51
C THR A 542 15.43 -7.48 11.43
N SER A 543 15.80 -8.04 12.59
CA SER A 543 16.64 -9.23 12.67
C SER A 543 15.76 -10.46 12.86
N GLY A 544 15.82 -11.41 11.92
CA GLY A 544 15.03 -12.64 11.98
C GLY A 544 15.57 -13.70 11.03
N VAL A 545 15.06 -14.92 11.18
CA VAL A 545 15.20 -15.96 10.16
C VAL A 545 14.17 -15.62 9.08
N PHE A 546 14.62 -15.46 7.83
CA PHE A 546 13.75 -15.26 6.67
C PHE A 546 13.22 -16.63 6.20
N ASP A 547 12.81 -17.50 7.15
CA ASP A 547 12.35 -18.87 6.88
C ASP A 547 11.04 -18.90 6.09
N ASP A 548 10.34 -17.77 6.10
CA ASP A 548 9.14 -17.46 5.35
C ASP A 548 9.40 -16.95 3.92
N VAL A 549 10.64 -16.67 3.51
CA VAL A 549 10.94 -16.11 2.17
C VAL A 549 11.69 -17.06 1.25
N PHE A 550 12.37 -18.11 1.75
CA PHE A 550 13.14 -18.96 0.83
C PHE A 550 13.46 -20.38 1.31
N ASP A 551 13.59 -21.25 0.31
CA ASP A 551 14.30 -22.53 0.34
C ASP A 551 15.68 -22.31 -0.33
N ILE A 552 16.71 -22.09 0.49
CA ILE A 552 18.08 -21.77 0.03
C ILE A 552 18.73 -22.93 -0.72
N ASP A 553 18.33 -24.18 -0.44
CA ASP A 553 18.95 -25.36 -1.02
C ASP A 553 18.29 -25.85 -2.31
N MET A 554 17.15 -25.23 -2.68
CA MET A 554 16.46 -25.35 -3.96
C MET A 554 15.72 -26.68 -4.16
N ASP A 555 15.32 -27.38 -3.10
CA ASP A 555 14.63 -28.68 -3.17
C ASP A 555 13.09 -28.63 -3.25
N GLY A 556 12.51 -27.45 -3.08
CA GLY A 556 11.07 -27.19 -3.13
C GLY A 556 10.34 -27.38 -1.79
N THR A 557 11.05 -27.50 -0.67
CA THR A 557 10.45 -27.57 0.67
C THR A 557 10.76 -26.33 1.50
N LEU A 558 9.74 -25.77 2.17
CA LEU A 558 9.97 -24.75 3.20
C LEU A 558 10.79 -25.40 4.33
N GLU A 559 11.89 -24.77 4.71
CA GLU A 559 12.85 -25.31 5.66
C GLU A 559 12.28 -25.32 7.09
N THR A 560 11.44 -26.32 7.38
CA THR A 560 10.64 -26.33 8.60
C THR A 560 11.38 -26.83 9.84
N ASN A 561 12.64 -27.32 9.76
CA ASN A 561 13.25 -28.01 10.91
C ASN A 561 14.78 -27.94 10.98
N GLY A 562 15.34 -26.85 11.49
CA GLY A 562 16.59 -26.87 12.27
C GLY A 562 17.86 -27.36 11.56
N ASP A 563 18.02 -27.11 10.27
CA ASP A 563 19.35 -27.09 9.66
C ASP A 563 20.02 -25.73 9.92
N ASP A 564 21.32 -25.74 10.16
CA ASP A 564 22.14 -24.65 10.71
C ASP A 564 22.37 -23.47 9.73
N ASP A 565 21.54 -23.30 8.69
CA ASP A 565 21.66 -22.23 7.67
C ASP A 565 20.80 -21.00 7.97
N ALA A 566 20.55 -20.75 9.27
CA ALA A 566 20.07 -19.47 9.75
C ALA A 566 21.14 -18.41 9.45
N THR A 567 21.11 -17.84 8.24
CA THR A 567 21.79 -16.57 7.96
C THR A 567 21.15 -15.53 8.85
N PHE A 568 21.71 -15.38 10.06
CA PHE A 568 21.43 -14.25 10.93
C PHE A 568 21.76 -12.99 10.14
N VAL A 569 20.73 -12.35 9.61
CA VAL A 569 20.85 -11.07 8.96
C VAL A 569 21.36 -10.08 9.99
N ASN A 570 22.49 -9.45 9.68
CA ASN A 570 22.98 -8.32 10.46
C ASN A 570 22.08 -7.12 10.13
N ALA A 571 20.91 -7.10 10.75
CA ALA A 571 19.90 -6.08 10.54
C ALA A 571 20.51 -4.69 10.76
N GLY A 572 20.40 -3.84 9.74
CA GLY A 572 20.68 -2.43 9.89
C GLY A 572 19.58 -1.76 10.72
N VAL A 573 19.80 -0.51 11.10
CA VAL A 573 18.69 0.35 11.53
C VAL A 573 18.03 0.85 10.26
N GLY A 574 16.73 0.58 10.07
CA GLY A 574 16.00 0.93 8.86
C GLY A 574 14.53 1.19 9.15
N GLY A 575 13.96 2.15 8.42
CA GLY A 575 12.61 2.67 8.63
C GLY A 575 11.64 2.29 7.52
N VAL A 576 10.37 2.59 7.75
CA VAL A 576 9.29 2.41 6.77
C VAL A 576 8.82 3.79 6.31
N THR A 577 8.72 4.01 5.00
CA THR A 577 8.26 5.28 4.45
C THR A 577 7.27 5.05 3.31
N PHE A 578 6.07 5.59 3.46
CA PHE A 578 5.06 5.69 2.40
C PHE A 578 4.75 7.17 2.17
N SER A 579 5.12 7.70 1.02
CA SER A 579 4.88 9.11 0.68
C SER A 579 4.09 9.19 -0.60
N ALA A 580 2.91 9.80 -0.57
CA ALA A 580 2.24 10.22 -1.80
C ALA A 580 3.05 11.36 -2.44
N GLY A 581 2.91 11.53 -3.75
CA GLY A 581 3.44 12.71 -4.43
C GLY A 581 2.43 13.85 -4.47
N ASP A 582 2.82 14.97 -5.05
CA ASP A 582 2.04 16.21 -5.12
C ASP A 582 1.07 16.27 -6.32
N GLY A 583 0.69 15.13 -6.87
CA GLY A 583 -0.29 15.05 -7.95
C GLY A 583 -1.74 15.03 -7.43
N THR A 584 -2.68 15.59 -8.20
CA THR A 584 -4.11 15.35 -7.92
C THR A 584 -4.39 13.86 -7.91
N ASP A 585 -5.13 13.34 -6.92
CA ASP A 585 -5.42 11.90 -6.79
C ASP A 585 -4.19 11.00 -6.56
N ALA A 586 -3.01 11.57 -6.26
CA ALA A 586 -1.80 10.79 -6.01
C ALA A 586 -1.84 10.11 -4.64
N TYR A 587 -1.32 8.89 -4.52
CA TYR A 587 -1.39 8.18 -3.24
C TYR A 587 -0.21 7.25 -2.94
N ALA A 588 -0.03 6.95 -1.66
CA ALA A 588 0.85 5.87 -1.20
C ALA A 588 0.13 4.97 -0.20
N GLN A 589 0.08 3.66 -0.41
CA GLN A 589 -0.71 2.78 0.43
C GLN A 589 0.01 1.48 0.81
N LEU A 590 -0.08 1.12 2.09
CA LEU A 590 0.18 -0.22 2.59
C LEU A 590 -1.16 -0.85 2.96
N GLY A 591 -1.62 -1.81 2.16
CA GLY A 591 -2.93 -2.43 2.29
C GLY A 591 -3.64 -2.64 0.95
N HIS A 592 -4.74 -3.39 1.01
CA HIS A 592 -5.63 -3.63 -0.13
C HIS A 592 -6.48 -2.43 -0.53
N GLY A 593 -6.84 -2.39 -1.82
CA GLY A 593 -7.67 -1.35 -2.40
C GLY A 593 -6.85 -0.36 -3.21
N GLY A 594 -7.07 0.93 -2.96
CA GLY A 594 -6.53 2.02 -3.75
C GLY A 594 -7.63 2.98 -4.18
N ARG A 595 -7.29 3.95 -5.02
CA ARG A 595 -8.29 4.92 -5.49
C ARG A 595 -9.24 4.26 -6.49
N GLN A 596 -10.54 4.29 -6.22
CA GLN A 596 -11.61 3.72 -7.06
C GLN A 596 -11.51 2.19 -7.23
N ALA A 597 -10.90 1.47 -6.30
CA ALA A 597 -10.70 0.02 -6.37
C ALA A 597 -11.89 -0.74 -5.76
N ARG A 598 -13.05 -0.77 -6.44
CA ARG A 598 -14.34 -1.16 -5.81
C ARG A 598 -14.46 -2.64 -5.49
N GLY A 599 -14.62 -3.00 -4.23
CA GLY A 599 -14.91 -4.38 -3.79
C GLY A 599 -14.63 -4.59 -2.31
N ASP A 600 -14.81 -5.81 -1.80
CA ASP A 600 -14.44 -6.15 -0.43
C ASP A 600 -12.92 -6.20 -0.27
N HIS A 601 -12.38 -5.76 0.86
CA HIS A 601 -10.95 -5.79 1.15
C HIS A 601 -10.69 -6.47 2.49
N GLU A 602 -9.99 -7.61 2.52
CA GLU A 602 -9.82 -8.44 3.72
C GLU A 602 -8.38 -8.95 3.89
N GLY A 603 -7.77 -8.72 5.04
CA GLY A 603 -6.48 -9.33 5.39
C GLY A 603 -5.85 -8.69 6.62
N ASP A 604 -5.11 -9.45 7.41
CA ASP A 604 -4.39 -8.88 8.54
C ASP A 604 -3.14 -8.14 8.04
N ILE A 605 -2.86 -6.96 8.59
CA ILE A 605 -1.65 -6.19 8.27
C ILE A 605 -0.73 -6.15 9.49
N THR A 606 0.47 -6.69 9.35
CA THR A 606 1.55 -6.57 10.34
C THR A 606 2.71 -5.75 9.77
N LEU A 607 3.09 -4.67 10.46
CA LEU A 607 4.20 -3.80 10.09
C LEU A 607 5.20 -3.66 11.25
N ASP A 608 6.41 -4.16 11.03
CA ASP A 608 7.52 -4.02 11.98
C ASP A 608 8.63 -3.10 11.46
N SER A 609 9.21 -2.26 12.31
CA SER A 609 10.36 -1.41 11.94
C SER A 609 11.35 -1.31 13.10
N LEU A 610 12.65 -1.05 12.85
CA LEU A 610 13.59 -0.64 13.92
C LEU A 610 13.92 0.86 13.90
N ASP A 611 13.49 1.58 12.87
CA ASP A 611 13.55 3.05 12.76
C ASP A 611 12.15 3.63 12.51
N THR A 612 12.04 4.93 12.28
CA THR A 612 10.76 5.63 12.10
C THR A 612 9.85 4.96 11.05
N ILE A 613 8.57 4.85 11.39
CA ILE A 613 7.48 4.52 10.43
C ILE A 613 6.79 5.83 10.07
N SER A 614 6.82 6.21 8.79
CA SER A 614 6.28 7.47 8.30
C SER A 614 5.32 7.28 7.13
N PHE A 615 4.12 7.84 7.25
CA PHE A 615 3.13 7.96 6.17
C PHE A 615 2.85 9.43 5.90
N THR A 616 2.97 9.87 4.65
CA THR A 616 2.81 11.28 4.27
C THR A 616 1.93 11.45 3.04
N GLY A 617 0.81 12.17 3.18
CA GLY A 617 -0.06 12.55 2.06
C GLY A 617 0.51 13.71 1.23
N GLY A 618 -0.01 13.89 0.01
CA GLY A 618 0.48 14.91 -0.93
C GLY A 618 -0.16 16.30 -0.74
N ASN A 619 0.43 17.32 -1.37
CA ASN A 619 0.07 18.72 -1.14
C ASN A 619 -1.04 19.27 -2.07
N THR A 620 -1.65 18.42 -2.88
CA THR A 620 -2.68 18.77 -3.88
C THR A 620 -3.99 18.00 -3.69
N PHE A 621 -4.98 18.30 -4.53
CA PHE A 621 -6.33 17.74 -4.45
C PHE A 621 -6.38 16.21 -4.34
N ARG A 622 -7.04 15.69 -3.30
CA ARG A 622 -7.30 14.26 -3.04
C ARG A 622 -6.05 13.37 -2.94
N ALA A 623 -4.91 13.95 -2.56
CA ALA A 623 -3.67 13.18 -2.38
C ALA A 623 -3.60 12.56 -0.98
N TYR A 624 -3.30 11.26 -0.85
CA TYR A 624 -3.38 10.58 0.44
C TYR A 624 -2.31 9.52 0.68
N ALA A 625 -2.00 9.24 1.95
CA ALA A 625 -1.23 8.07 2.33
C ALA A 625 -1.96 7.21 3.36
N MET A 626 -1.88 5.88 3.26
CA MET A 626 -2.70 5.00 4.09
C MET A 626 -1.95 3.74 4.52
N LEU A 627 -2.15 3.34 5.78
CA LEU A 627 -1.87 2.01 6.29
C LEU A 627 -3.19 1.35 6.69
N GLY A 628 -3.70 0.48 5.84
CA GLY A 628 -5.02 -0.11 5.97
C GLY A 628 -5.68 -0.36 4.63
N HIS A 629 -6.92 -0.85 4.68
CA HIS A 629 -7.72 -1.14 3.50
C HIS A 629 -8.64 0.03 3.14
N GLY A 630 -8.88 0.18 1.84
CA GLY A 630 -9.77 1.19 1.29
C GLY A 630 -8.98 2.23 0.49
N GLY A 631 -9.29 3.51 0.71
CA GLY A 631 -8.68 4.62 -0.01
C GLY A 631 -9.71 5.70 -0.37
N HIS A 632 -9.63 6.23 -1.58
CA HIS A 632 -10.55 7.24 -2.09
C HIS A 632 -11.55 6.63 -3.07
N ASP A 633 -12.85 6.74 -2.79
CA ASP A 633 -13.97 6.12 -3.53
C ASP A 633 -13.76 4.61 -3.78
N ALA A 634 -13.02 3.94 -2.89
CA ALA A 634 -12.63 2.55 -3.05
C ALA A 634 -13.81 1.57 -2.94
N ASP A 635 -15.02 2.03 -2.63
CA ASP A 635 -16.19 1.17 -2.39
C ASP A 635 -17.49 1.74 -3.02
N ASP A 636 -17.41 2.73 -3.93
CA ASP A 636 -18.60 3.39 -4.49
C ASP A 636 -19.28 2.57 -5.61
N ASN A 637 -20.08 1.56 -5.25
CA ASN A 637 -20.91 0.79 -6.18
C ASN A 637 -22.33 0.51 -5.67
N ALA A 638 -23.30 0.47 -6.58
CA ALA A 638 -24.74 0.34 -6.30
C ALA A 638 -25.20 -1.09 -5.91
N THR A 639 -24.28 -2.01 -5.61
CA THR A 639 -24.56 -3.41 -5.23
C THR A 639 -24.07 -3.67 -3.80
N ALA A 640 -24.83 -4.48 -3.05
CA ALA A 640 -24.82 -4.54 -1.60
C ALA A 640 -23.57 -5.15 -0.97
N ASP A 641 -23.18 -4.56 0.18
CA ASP A 641 -22.33 -5.11 1.23
C ASP A 641 -20.84 -5.20 0.88
N LEU A 642 -20.25 -4.06 0.48
CA LEU A 642 -18.79 -3.91 0.42
C LEU A 642 -18.22 -3.57 1.81
N GLY A 643 -17.02 -4.03 2.14
CA GLY A 643 -16.42 -3.75 3.43
C GLY A 643 -14.90 -3.91 3.45
N ASN A 644 -14.31 -3.39 4.51
CA ASN A 644 -12.87 -3.42 4.76
C ASN A 644 -12.61 -4.10 6.10
N MET A 645 -11.86 -5.20 6.11
CA MET A 645 -11.71 -6.07 7.28
C MET A 645 -10.27 -6.51 7.52
N GLY A 646 -9.85 -6.57 8.79
CA GLY A 646 -8.55 -7.12 9.18
C GLY A 646 -8.05 -6.57 10.50
N ASP A 647 -7.15 -7.28 11.16
CA ASP A 647 -6.39 -6.73 12.27
C ASP A 647 -5.18 -5.93 11.74
N ILE A 648 -4.82 -4.84 12.44
CA ILE A 648 -3.64 -4.04 12.08
C ILE A 648 -2.69 -3.98 13.27
N LEU A 649 -1.48 -4.50 13.09
CA LEU A 649 -0.43 -4.53 14.10
C LEU A 649 0.78 -3.73 13.60
N VAL A 650 1.11 -2.65 14.30
CA VAL A 650 2.26 -1.80 13.97
C VAL A 650 3.20 -1.70 15.16
N ASN A 651 4.47 -2.02 14.93
CA ASN A 651 5.43 -2.06 16.01
C ASN A 651 6.81 -1.56 15.56
N THR A 652 7.41 -0.65 16.32
CA THR A 652 8.84 -0.33 16.16
C THR A 652 9.75 -1.16 17.10
N ASN A 653 9.16 -2.00 17.96
CA ASN A 653 9.83 -2.70 19.07
C ASN A 653 9.74 -4.22 19.00
N ALA A 654 9.36 -4.80 17.86
CA ALA A 654 9.32 -6.25 17.72
C ALA A 654 10.72 -6.83 17.97
N PHE A 655 10.80 -7.93 18.73
CA PHE A 655 12.00 -8.73 19.05
C PHE A 655 12.87 -8.33 20.26
N GLY A 656 12.33 -7.75 21.33
CA GLY A 656 13.00 -7.73 22.64
C GLY A 656 14.37 -7.01 22.66
N SER A 657 14.59 -6.14 21.67
CA SER A 657 15.78 -5.32 21.50
C SER A 657 15.54 -3.97 22.16
N GLN A 658 16.32 -3.63 23.18
CA GLN A 658 16.29 -2.33 23.89
C GLN A 658 16.85 -1.15 23.06
N LEU A 659 16.67 -1.14 21.74
CA LEU A 659 17.35 -0.20 20.82
C LEU A 659 16.40 0.66 19.97
N ALA A 660 15.08 0.54 20.09
CA ALA A 660 14.17 1.13 19.13
C ALA A 660 13.79 2.58 19.49
N THR A 661 14.70 3.53 19.25
CA THR A 661 14.44 4.97 19.42
C THR A 661 13.64 5.60 18.27
N ALA A 662 12.65 4.89 17.73
CA ALA A 662 11.93 5.25 16.51
C ALA A 662 10.59 5.95 16.78
N ASP A 663 10.17 6.86 15.92
CA ASP A 663 8.87 7.52 16.00
C ASP A 663 7.86 6.85 15.04
N ILE A 664 6.56 7.03 15.27
CA ILE A 664 5.50 6.68 14.30
C ILE A 664 4.79 7.98 13.90
N GLU A 665 4.86 8.32 12.62
CA GLU A 665 4.45 9.63 12.10
C GLU A 665 3.46 9.48 10.94
N PHE A 666 2.29 10.10 11.08
CA PHE A 666 1.25 10.15 10.07
C PHE A 666 0.92 11.62 9.80
N LEU A 667 1.35 12.12 8.64
CA LEU A 667 1.16 13.52 8.24
C LEU A 667 0.31 13.60 6.97
N ALA A 668 -0.89 14.17 7.06
CA ALA A 668 -1.64 14.52 5.86
C ALA A 668 -0.98 15.71 5.15
N GLY A 669 -0.98 15.69 3.83
CA GLY A 669 -0.45 16.81 3.05
C GLY A 669 -1.38 18.02 3.04
N SER A 670 -0.93 19.15 2.49
CA SER A 670 -1.69 20.41 2.50
C SER A 670 -2.87 20.48 1.52
N GLY A 671 -3.08 19.47 0.69
CA GLY A 671 -4.11 19.48 -0.37
C GLY A 671 -5.55 19.58 0.13
N GLU A 672 -6.46 20.03 -0.73
CA GLU A 672 -7.90 19.83 -0.49
C GLU A 672 -8.21 18.33 -0.58
N GLU A 673 -8.99 17.80 0.36
CA GLU A 673 -9.30 16.36 0.53
C GLU A 673 -8.06 15.47 0.73
N ALA A 674 -6.92 16.07 1.10
CA ALA A 674 -5.71 15.30 1.41
C ALA A 674 -5.83 14.63 2.78
N PHE A 675 -5.41 13.37 2.87
CA PHE A 675 -5.53 12.65 4.14
C PHE A 675 -4.40 11.67 4.41
N VAL A 676 -4.31 11.28 5.69
CA VAL A 676 -3.52 10.15 6.11
C VAL A 676 -4.33 9.29 7.08
N GLN A 677 -4.26 7.97 6.97
CA GLN A 677 -5.01 7.08 7.85
C GLN A 677 -4.23 5.83 8.21
N LEU A 678 -4.31 5.43 9.48
CA LEU A 678 -4.02 4.09 9.94
C LEU A 678 -5.31 3.40 10.37
N GLY A 679 -5.75 2.39 9.62
CA GLY A 679 -7.06 1.76 9.78
C GLY A 679 -7.81 1.69 8.45
N HIS A 680 -9.02 1.14 8.50
CA HIS A 680 -9.85 0.88 7.32
C HIS A 680 -10.80 2.04 6.97
N GLY A 681 -11.03 2.27 5.67
CA GLY A 681 -11.96 3.28 5.16
C GLY A 681 -11.27 4.30 4.27
N GLY A 682 -11.49 5.59 4.51
CA GLY A 682 -10.89 6.68 3.76
C GLY A 682 -11.90 7.74 3.34
N LEU A 683 -11.81 8.26 2.12
CA LEU A 683 -12.74 9.28 1.62
C LEU A 683 -13.76 8.63 0.70
N GLY A 684 -15.04 8.73 1.03
CA GLY A 684 -16.13 8.23 0.18
C GLY A 684 -16.20 6.70 0.07
N THR A 685 -15.54 5.98 0.99
CA THR A 685 -15.72 4.53 1.12
C THR A 685 -17.12 4.21 1.66
N GLN A 686 -17.60 3.01 1.43
CA GLN A 686 -18.94 2.60 1.83
C GLN A 686 -18.89 1.21 2.47
N GLY A 687 -19.83 0.97 3.37
CA GLY A 687 -20.04 -0.31 4.03
C GLY A 687 -19.18 -0.51 5.29
N THR A 688 -19.03 -1.76 5.75
CA THR A 688 -18.48 -2.03 7.09
C THR A 688 -16.97 -1.93 7.13
N HIS A 689 -16.43 -1.27 8.15
CA HIS A 689 -14.98 -1.18 8.36
C HIS A 689 -14.63 -1.78 9.73
N SER A 690 -14.04 -2.97 9.77
CA SER A 690 -13.93 -3.72 11.01
C SER A 690 -12.64 -4.52 11.18
N GLY A 691 -12.34 -4.84 12.43
CA GLY A 691 -11.23 -5.69 12.83
C GLY A 691 -11.45 -6.10 14.28
N THR A 692 -10.69 -7.07 14.75
CA THR A 692 -10.63 -7.39 16.18
C THR A 692 -9.82 -6.31 16.92
N ILE A 693 -8.71 -5.89 16.32
CA ILE A 693 -7.76 -4.97 16.96
C ILE A 693 -6.96 -4.12 15.95
N ILE A 694 -6.74 -2.86 16.31
CA ILE A 694 -5.65 -2.03 15.82
C ILE A 694 -4.67 -1.80 16.98
N ASP A 695 -3.41 -2.15 16.78
CA ASP A 695 -2.41 -2.19 17.84
C ASP A 695 -1.12 -1.49 17.40
N VAL A 696 -0.86 -0.31 17.97
CA VAL A 696 0.25 0.56 17.57
C VAL A 696 1.20 0.75 18.74
N ARG A 697 2.47 0.37 18.55
CA ARG A 697 3.48 0.41 19.60
C ARG A 697 4.81 1.01 19.15
N THR A 698 5.37 1.87 19.99
CA THR A 698 6.72 2.42 19.83
C THR A 698 7.39 2.79 21.16
N GLU A 699 8.74 2.89 21.22
CA GLU A 699 9.41 3.49 22.38
C GLU A 699 9.23 5.02 22.44
N ARG A 700 9.12 5.71 21.30
CA ARG A 700 9.10 7.18 21.25
C ARG A 700 7.72 7.73 20.87
N ASP A 701 7.67 8.75 20.02
CA ASP A 701 6.45 9.54 19.81
C ASP A 701 5.56 8.88 18.75
N ILE A 702 4.24 8.93 18.97
CA ILE A 702 3.22 8.60 17.98
C ILE A 702 2.51 9.91 17.64
N SER A 703 2.55 10.31 16.37
CA SER A 703 1.99 11.59 15.94
C SER A 703 1.10 11.45 14.71
N PHE A 704 -0.09 12.06 14.77
CA PHE A 704 -1.02 12.20 13.67
C PHE A 704 -1.33 13.69 13.50
N ALA A 705 -1.09 14.22 12.31
CA ALA A 705 -1.31 15.62 12.00
C ALA A 705 -2.06 15.79 10.68
N SER A 706 -3.14 16.58 10.70
CA SER A 706 -3.81 16.98 9.46
C SER A 706 -2.96 17.98 8.68
N GLY A 707 -3.21 18.12 7.39
CA GLY A 707 -2.69 19.22 6.59
C GLY A 707 -3.34 20.56 6.95
N ASP A 708 -2.78 21.65 6.44
CA ASP A 708 -3.30 23.02 6.61
C ASP A 708 -4.36 23.41 5.55
N GLY A 709 -4.65 22.50 4.61
CA GLY A 709 -5.62 22.70 3.53
C GLY A 709 -5.27 23.84 2.56
N SER A 710 -4.00 24.27 2.49
CA SER A 710 -3.55 25.38 1.63
C SER A 710 -3.29 25.03 0.17
N GLY A 711 -3.31 23.74 -0.19
CA GLY A 711 -3.07 23.23 -1.52
C GLY A 711 -4.13 23.63 -2.54
N THR A 712 -3.81 23.52 -3.83
CA THR A 712 -4.74 23.86 -4.91
C THR A 712 -5.76 22.74 -5.13
N GLY A 713 -7.06 23.05 -5.04
CA GLY A 713 -8.17 22.17 -5.42
C GLY A 713 -9.04 22.78 -6.52
N ASN A 714 -9.55 21.95 -7.43
CA ASN A 714 -10.54 22.34 -8.43
C ASN A 714 -11.71 21.37 -8.43
N ASP A 715 -12.83 21.76 -7.82
CA ASP A 715 -14.09 21.09 -8.10
C ASP A 715 -14.38 21.22 -9.60
N PHE A 716 -14.28 20.10 -10.33
CA PHE A 716 -14.47 20.05 -11.77
C PHE A 716 -15.87 20.57 -12.15
N GLY A 717 -15.96 21.84 -12.54
CA GLY A 717 -17.19 22.46 -13.04
C GLY A 717 -17.45 23.89 -12.56
N SER A 718 -16.77 24.36 -11.51
CA SER A 718 -16.87 25.75 -11.05
C SER A 718 -15.75 26.61 -11.65
N THR A 719 -16.06 27.80 -12.16
CA THR A 719 -15.05 28.78 -12.61
C THR A 719 -14.35 29.50 -11.44
N VAL A 720 -14.49 28.97 -10.23
CA VAL A 720 -13.88 29.47 -9.00
C VAL A 720 -12.87 28.39 -8.57
N THR A 721 -11.61 28.77 -8.40
CA THR A 721 -10.59 27.95 -7.71
C THR A 721 -11.15 27.47 -6.37
N GLY A 722 -11.01 26.18 -6.04
CA GLY A 722 -11.71 25.43 -4.99
C GLY A 722 -12.04 26.21 -3.72
N ASP A 723 -13.30 26.14 -3.33
CA ASP A 723 -13.87 26.80 -2.15
C ASP A 723 -13.87 25.92 -0.89
N GLY A 724 -13.61 24.61 -1.01
CA GLY A 724 -13.39 23.70 0.13
C GLY A 724 -11.92 23.60 0.54
N ARG A 725 -11.61 23.70 1.85
CA ARG A 725 -10.29 23.26 2.36
C ARG A 725 -10.51 22.16 3.37
N ARG A 726 -10.14 20.94 3.03
CA ARG A 726 -10.38 19.77 3.86
C ARG A 726 -9.13 18.90 3.94
N ALA A 727 -8.65 18.57 5.13
CA ALA A 727 -7.55 17.63 5.28
C ALA A 727 -7.65 16.89 6.62
N TYR A 728 -7.33 15.60 6.68
CA TYR A 728 -7.48 14.86 7.93
C TYR A 728 -6.40 13.83 8.19
N ALA A 729 -6.16 13.53 9.48
CA ALA A 729 -5.33 12.42 9.91
C ALA A 729 -6.06 11.55 10.92
N MET A 730 -6.08 10.24 10.70
CA MET A 730 -6.90 9.34 11.50
C MET A 730 -6.15 8.07 11.93
N LEU A 731 -6.38 7.65 13.16
CA LEU A 731 -6.08 6.31 13.67
C LEU A 731 -7.41 5.62 14.03
N GLY A 732 -7.82 4.69 13.19
CA GLY A 732 -9.02 3.88 13.32
C GLY A 732 -9.83 3.78 12.03
N HIS A 733 -11.13 3.50 12.16
CA HIS A 733 -12.00 3.13 11.04
C HIS A 733 -13.00 4.22 10.69
N GLY A 734 -13.32 4.36 9.40
CA GLY A 734 -14.18 5.42 8.88
C GLY A 734 -13.38 6.40 8.04
N GLY A 735 -13.69 7.69 8.15
CA GLY A 735 -13.03 8.73 7.39
C GLY A 735 -13.94 9.91 7.07
N HIS A 736 -13.99 10.32 5.80
CA HIS A 736 -14.85 11.40 5.34
C HIS A 736 -15.88 10.87 4.35
N GLY A 737 -17.16 10.87 4.73
CA GLY A 737 -18.21 10.27 3.91
C GLY A 737 -18.13 8.75 3.86
N SER A 738 -17.55 8.12 4.90
CA SER A 738 -17.40 6.66 4.99
C SER A 738 -18.66 6.03 5.57
N ASP A 739 -19.72 5.96 4.79
CA ASP A 739 -21.03 5.53 5.28
C ASP A 739 -21.17 4.01 5.27
N ALA A 740 -21.52 3.43 6.41
CA ALA A 740 -21.84 2.02 6.55
C ALA A 740 -23.27 1.69 6.08
N SER A 741 -23.60 2.02 4.82
CA SER A 741 -24.96 1.80 4.25
C SER A 741 -25.07 0.47 3.50
N ALA A 742 -26.07 -0.35 3.85
CA ALA A 742 -26.56 -1.43 2.99
C ALA A 742 -27.51 -0.90 1.88
N THR A 743 -27.61 -1.60 0.75
CA THR A 743 -28.40 -1.16 -0.41
C THR A 743 -29.84 -0.72 -0.10
N GLY A 744 -30.25 0.40 -0.69
CA GLY A 744 -31.64 0.88 -0.65
C GLY A 744 -31.97 1.85 0.48
N GLY A 745 -30.95 2.38 1.17
CA GLY A 745 -31.13 3.34 2.29
C GLY A 745 -31.74 2.69 3.53
N ALA A 746 -31.65 1.36 3.64
CA ALA A 746 -32.08 0.61 4.80
C ALA A 746 -30.84 0.21 5.61
N PHE A 747 -30.46 1.08 6.53
CA PHE A 747 -29.42 0.85 7.52
C PHE A 747 -29.87 -0.28 8.49
N ALA A 748 -28.95 -1.16 8.89
CA ALA A 748 -29.21 -2.26 9.83
C ALA A 748 -28.41 -2.05 11.13
N ASP A 749 -29.00 -2.37 12.30
CA ASP A 749 -28.31 -2.32 13.61
C ASP A 749 -27.04 -3.20 13.58
N GLY A 750 -25.92 -2.72 14.14
CA GLY A 750 -24.65 -3.43 14.24
C GLY A 750 -23.75 -3.37 12.99
N VAL A 751 -24.16 -2.62 11.97
CA VAL A 751 -23.36 -2.33 10.78
C VAL A 751 -22.66 -0.99 11.00
N GLY A 752 -21.33 -0.97 10.85
CA GLY A 752 -20.56 0.25 11.08
C GLY A 752 -19.06 0.00 11.20
N HIS A 753 -18.45 0.71 12.14
CA HIS A 753 -17.01 0.77 12.29
C HIS A 753 -16.59 0.21 13.65
N SER A 754 -15.80 -0.87 13.66
CA SER A 754 -15.43 -1.50 14.93
C SER A 754 -14.06 -2.15 15.00
N ALA A 755 -13.33 -1.87 16.08
CA ALA A 755 -12.15 -2.61 16.55
C ALA A 755 -11.73 -2.12 17.94
N ALA A 756 -11.06 -2.96 18.73
CA ALA A 756 -10.30 -2.42 19.86
C ALA A 756 -9.09 -1.63 19.33
N ILE A 757 -8.76 -0.48 19.91
CA ILE A 757 -7.58 0.30 19.53
C ILE A 757 -6.63 0.43 20.72
N ASN A 758 -5.42 -0.08 20.56
CA ASN A 758 -4.35 0.01 21.55
C ASN A 758 -3.22 0.87 21.02
N VAL A 759 -2.83 1.88 21.78
CA VAL A 759 -1.76 2.82 21.42
C VAL A 759 -0.77 2.89 22.57
N LEU A 760 0.49 2.56 22.32
CA LEU A 760 1.57 2.56 23.31
C LEU A 760 2.80 3.30 22.81
N ALA A 761 3.13 4.42 23.47
CA ALA A 761 4.39 5.13 23.37
C ALA A 761 5.15 4.98 24.69
N ASP A 762 6.11 4.07 24.82
CA ASP A 762 6.68 3.67 26.13
C ASP A 762 7.38 4.84 26.86
N THR A 763 8.23 5.58 26.14
CA THR A 763 8.98 6.74 26.66
C THR A 763 8.63 8.06 25.99
N GLY A 764 7.87 8.04 24.89
CA GLY A 764 7.42 9.22 24.15
C GLY A 764 5.99 9.66 24.47
N SER A 765 5.45 10.47 23.57
CA SER A 765 4.14 11.11 23.64
C SER A 765 3.20 10.57 22.55
N VAL A 766 1.89 10.68 22.77
CA VAL A 766 0.88 10.44 21.74
C VAL A 766 0.21 11.77 21.42
N THR A 767 0.30 12.24 20.17
CA THR A 767 -0.19 13.55 19.77
C THR A 767 -1.07 13.50 18.52
N PHE A 768 -2.26 14.10 18.60
CA PHE A 768 -3.16 14.30 17.47
C PHE A 768 -3.39 15.80 17.28
N THR A 769 -3.07 16.32 16.10
CA THR A 769 -3.11 17.76 15.82
C THR A 769 -3.89 18.04 14.55
N SER A 770 -5.04 18.67 14.68
CA SER A 770 -5.70 19.35 13.56
C SER A 770 -4.96 20.67 13.31
N SER A 771 -4.35 20.79 12.14
CA SER A 771 -3.54 21.95 11.76
C SER A 771 -4.40 23.17 11.44
N ASP A 772 -3.85 24.35 11.75
CA ASP A 772 -4.45 25.64 11.40
C ASP A 772 -4.66 25.77 9.88
N LEU A 773 -5.79 26.34 9.49
CA LEU A 773 -6.07 26.64 8.09
C LEU A 773 -5.20 27.83 7.61
N ALA A 774 -4.46 27.64 6.51
CA ALA A 774 -3.60 28.68 5.94
C ALA A 774 -4.31 29.56 4.88
N GLY A 775 -4.20 30.89 5.01
CA GLY A 775 -4.62 31.90 4.02
C GLY A 775 -6.06 32.42 4.17
N ALA A 776 -6.34 33.59 3.58
CA ALA A 776 -7.66 34.22 3.67
C ALA A 776 -8.74 33.36 2.99
N PRO A 777 -9.91 33.15 3.63
CA PRO A 777 -10.96 32.28 3.12
C PRO A 777 -11.66 32.87 1.88
N LEU A 778 -11.89 32.02 0.88
CA LEU A 778 -12.59 32.32 -0.37
C LEU A 778 -14.02 31.73 -0.41
N GLY A 779 -14.71 31.66 0.74
CA GLY A 779 -16.12 31.30 0.84
C GLY A 779 -16.47 29.87 0.39
N GLY A 780 -16.36 28.90 1.30
CA GLY A 780 -16.85 27.52 1.17
C GLY A 780 -16.76 26.78 2.51
N ASP A 781 -16.81 25.44 2.50
CA ASP A 781 -16.76 24.59 3.70
C ASP A 781 -15.30 24.24 4.07
N TYR A 782 -14.91 24.51 5.33
CA TYR A 782 -13.55 24.32 5.82
C TYR A 782 -13.52 23.21 6.87
N ALA A 783 -12.80 22.11 6.63
CA ALA A 783 -12.71 21.00 7.58
C ALA A 783 -11.32 20.34 7.67
N ASN A 784 -10.52 20.73 8.67
CA ASN A 784 -9.30 20.00 9.05
C ASN A 784 -9.52 19.26 10.36
N TRP A 785 -9.25 17.96 10.42
CA TRP A 785 -9.53 17.21 11.63
C TRP A 785 -8.58 16.06 11.89
N THR A 786 -8.55 15.63 13.15
CA THR A 786 -7.84 14.42 13.57
C THR A 786 -8.70 13.56 14.48
N LEU A 787 -8.56 12.25 14.40
CA LEU A 787 -9.36 11.31 15.18
C LEU A 787 -8.53 10.10 15.60
N LEU A 788 -8.61 9.75 16.88
CA LEU A 788 -8.25 8.44 17.41
C LEU A 788 -9.54 7.72 17.81
N GLY A 789 -9.98 6.78 16.98
CA GLY A 789 -11.23 6.04 17.17
C GLY A 789 -11.96 5.78 15.87
N HIS A 790 -13.30 5.77 15.91
CA HIS A 790 -14.12 5.36 14.77
C HIS A 790 -15.09 6.46 14.36
N GLY A 791 -15.39 6.59 13.07
CA GLY A 791 -16.24 7.65 12.53
C GLY A 791 -15.42 8.68 11.73
N GLY A 792 -15.65 9.97 11.96
CA GLY A 792 -14.96 11.06 11.29
C GLY A 792 -15.88 12.21 10.89
N PHE A 793 -15.96 12.49 9.60
CA PHE A 793 -16.86 13.50 9.04
C PHE A 793 -17.92 12.81 8.19
N GLY A 794 -19.20 12.94 8.58
CA GLY A 794 -20.31 12.31 7.86
C GLY A 794 -20.06 10.83 7.59
N SER A 795 -19.56 10.08 8.58
CA SER A 795 -19.36 8.63 8.48
C SER A 795 -20.45 7.98 9.33
N ASP A 796 -21.59 7.71 8.71
CA ASP A 796 -22.75 7.15 9.41
C ASP A 796 -22.60 5.63 9.62
N GLY A 797 -23.00 5.14 10.79
CA GLY A 797 -22.89 3.73 11.18
C GLY A 797 -22.68 3.55 12.68
N ASP A 798 -22.89 2.32 13.18
CA ASP A 798 -22.60 2.04 14.59
C ASP A 798 -21.09 1.98 14.82
N HIS A 799 -20.58 2.78 15.76
CA HIS A 799 -19.16 2.83 16.07
C HIS A 799 -18.86 2.17 17.41
N SER A 800 -17.99 1.16 17.43
CA SER A 800 -17.70 0.45 18.67
C SER A 800 -16.28 -0.06 18.83
N GLY A 801 -15.79 -0.05 20.07
CA GLY A 801 -14.46 -0.58 20.37
C GLY A 801 -13.82 0.07 21.59
N ASN A 802 -13.10 -0.72 22.39
CA ASN A 802 -12.36 -0.14 23.51
C ASN A 802 -11.10 0.56 22.99
N ILE A 803 -10.82 1.77 23.46
CA ILE A 803 -9.63 2.54 23.12
C ILE A 803 -8.73 2.66 24.35
N THR A 804 -7.51 2.13 24.26
CA THR A 804 -6.48 2.28 25.30
C THR A 804 -5.27 3.04 24.76
N VAL A 805 -4.93 4.14 25.41
CA VAL A 805 -3.76 4.97 25.10
C VAL A 805 -2.82 5.02 26.29
N GLN A 806 -1.56 4.67 26.07
CA GLN A 806 -0.50 4.77 27.07
C GLN A 806 0.69 5.54 26.49
N ALA A 807 1.13 6.59 27.19
CA ALA A 807 2.29 7.39 26.83
C ALA A 807 3.24 7.55 28.02
N GLY A 808 4.55 7.41 27.79
CA GLY A 808 5.60 7.65 28.78
C GLY A 808 5.72 9.12 29.20
N LEU A 809 5.31 10.02 28.31
CA LEU A 809 5.24 11.47 28.49
C LEU A 809 3.78 11.95 28.41
N ASP A 810 3.41 12.63 27.33
CA ASP A 810 2.10 13.30 27.23
C ASP A 810 1.14 12.58 26.28
N VAL A 811 -0.16 12.78 26.52
CA VAL A 811 -1.21 12.54 25.53
C VAL A 811 -1.86 13.87 25.21
N ALA A 812 -1.80 14.31 23.95
CA ALA A 812 -2.29 15.63 23.55
C ALA A 812 -3.16 15.58 22.30
N PHE A 813 -4.32 16.24 22.36
CA PHE A 813 -5.24 16.46 21.24
C PHE A 813 -5.45 17.97 21.05
N THR A 814 -5.21 18.47 19.85
CA THR A 814 -5.29 19.90 19.53
C THR A 814 -6.21 20.13 18.33
N GLY A 815 -7.24 20.95 18.52
CA GLY A 815 -8.13 21.40 17.44
C GLY A 815 -7.49 22.53 16.63
N GLY A 816 -7.74 22.56 15.33
CA GLY A 816 -7.18 23.59 14.43
C GLY A 816 -7.84 24.97 14.61
N GLY A 817 -7.11 26.01 14.21
CA GLY A 817 -7.57 27.40 14.22
C GLY A 817 -7.41 28.12 12.87
N PHE A 818 -7.40 29.46 12.94
CA PHE A 818 -7.05 30.35 11.83
C PHE A 818 -5.81 31.15 12.20
N ALA A 819 -4.98 31.48 11.20
CA ALA A 819 -3.98 32.53 11.37
C ALA A 819 -4.69 33.86 11.75
N ALA A 820 -4.30 34.47 12.87
CA ALA A 820 -4.99 35.61 13.48
C ALA A 820 -5.28 36.78 12.50
N GLY A 821 -6.56 37.10 12.26
CA GLY A 821 -6.99 38.27 11.49
C GLY A 821 -8.29 38.14 10.67
N ASP A 822 -8.76 36.92 10.41
CA ASP A 822 -9.79 36.65 9.39
C ASP A 822 -11.12 36.19 10.02
N GLY A 823 -11.99 37.17 10.33
CA GLY A 823 -13.21 37.01 11.14
C GLY A 823 -14.14 35.84 10.78
N GLY A 824 -14.67 35.18 11.81
CA GLY A 824 -15.44 33.93 11.75
C GLY A 824 -16.57 33.86 10.72
N PHE A 825 -16.60 32.74 9.99
CA PHE A 825 -17.55 32.37 8.94
C PHE A 825 -18.46 31.21 9.42
N PRO A 826 -19.58 30.91 8.72
CA PRO A 826 -20.62 30.04 9.28
C PRO A 826 -20.35 28.52 9.28
N GLN A 827 -19.38 27.98 8.51
CA GLN A 827 -19.08 26.53 8.46
C GLN A 827 -17.57 26.26 8.55
N GLN A 828 -17.05 26.23 9.78
CA GLN A 828 -15.65 25.92 10.10
C GLN A 828 -15.68 24.67 10.98
N ILE A 829 -15.00 23.59 10.57
CA ILE A 829 -15.15 22.27 11.17
C ILE A 829 -13.74 21.75 11.50
N LEU A 830 -13.21 22.20 12.64
CA LEU A 830 -11.82 21.97 13.02
C LEU A 830 -11.71 21.20 14.32
N PHE A 831 -11.53 19.88 14.27
CA PHE A 831 -11.60 19.07 15.48
C PHE A 831 -10.48 18.07 15.69
N SER A 832 -10.28 17.68 16.95
CA SER A 832 -9.40 16.58 17.33
C SER A 832 -10.07 15.73 18.41
N GLN A 833 -10.35 14.46 18.14
CA GLN A 833 -11.13 13.63 19.05
C GLN A 833 -10.41 12.32 19.39
N LEU A 834 -10.53 11.93 20.65
CA LEU A 834 -10.28 10.58 21.17
C LEU A 834 -11.63 9.95 21.50
N GLY A 835 -12.08 8.99 20.73
CA GLY A 835 -13.40 8.37 20.88
C GLY A 835 -14.07 8.09 19.55
N HIS A 836 -15.37 7.86 19.59
CA HIS A 836 -16.15 7.49 18.41
C HIS A 836 -17.11 8.61 18.02
N GLY A 837 -17.41 8.75 16.74
CA GLY A 837 -18.26 9.81 16.19
C GLY A 837 -17.44 10.84 15.42
N GLY A 838 -17.69 12.12 15.68
CA GLY A 838 -17.04 13.22 14.99
C GLY A 838 -18.04 14.31 14.61
N TYR A 839 -17.99 14.78 13.36
CA TYR A 839 -18.93 15.78 12.84
C TYR A 839 -19.98 15.10 11.96
N ASP A 840 -21.27 15.28 12.27
CA ASP A 840 -22.40 14.68 11.54
C ASP A 840 -22.25 13.15 11.31
N SER A 841 -21.50 12.44 12.17
CA SER A 841 -21.26 10.99 12.07
C SER A 841 -22.21 10.25 13.02
N ASN A 842 -23.42 9.97 12.53
CA ASN A 842 -24.52 9.47 13.35
C ASN A 842 -24.46 7.94 13.48
N GLY A 843 -24.96 7.43 14.60
CA GLY A 843 -25.19 6.00 14.75
C GLY A 843 -26.49 5.53 14.10
N HIS A 844 -26.76 4.22 14.12
CA HIS A 844 -28.02 3.70 13.59
C HIS A 844 -29.21 3.98 14.53
N GLY A 845 -30.35 4.39 13.96
CA GLY A 845 -31.67 4.30 14.60
C GLY A 845 -32.21 5.60 15.18
N ALA A 846 -33.19 5.50 16.09
CA ALA A 846 -33.70 6.68 16.81
C ALA A 846 -32.64 7.16 17.81
N ASN A 847 -32.75 8.40 18.30
CA ASN A 847 -31.85 8.98 19.31
C ASN A 847 -31.69 8.16 20.62
N THR A 848 -32.48 7.09 20.80
CA THR A 848 -32.45 6.18 21.95
C THR A 848 -31.67 4.87 21.70
N THR A 849 -31.19 4.62 20.48
CA THR A 849 -30.37 3.44 20.14
C THR A 849 -28.90 3.80 20.36
N VAL A 850 -28.11 2.91 20.98
CA VAL A 850 -26.68 3.17 21.22
C VAL A 850 -25.91 3.06 19.90
N GLY A 851 -25.49 4.22 19.40
CA GLY A 851 -24.76 4.35 18.13
C GLY A 851 -23.25 4.41 18.29
N ASN A 852 -22.76 4.88 19.43
CA ASN A 852 -21.32 4.94 19.72
C ASN A 852 -21.02 4.32 21.09
N MET A 853 -20.17 3.27 21.14
CA MET A 853 -19.88 2.58 22.40
C MET A 853 -18.44 2.10 22.57
N GLY A 854 -17.91 2.13 23.79
CA GLY A 854 -16.61 1.55 24.12
C GLY A 854 -15.93 2.23 25.29
N ASP A 855 -15.12 1.50 26.05
CA ASP A 855 -14.35 2.12 27.12
C ASP A 855 -13.14 2.87 26.55
N ILE A 856 -12.91 4.10 27.02
CA ILE A 856 -11.75 4.92 26.67
C ILE A 856 -10.85 5.05 27.90
N LYS A 857 -9.60 4.60 27.76
CA LYS A 857 -8.60 4.62 28.82
C LYS A 857 -7.33 5.33 28.38
N VAL A 858 -6.89 6.31 29.15
CA VAL A 858 -5.68 7.10 28.88
C VAL A 858 -4.76 7.11 30.09
N LEU A 859 -3.49 6.75 29.87
CA LEU A 859 -2.40 6.76 30.84
C LEU A 859 -1.25 7.62 30.30
N ALA A 860 -0.97 8.76 30.92
CA ALA A 860 0.15 9.63 30.56
C ALA A 860 1.16 9.72 31.70
N GLY A 861 2.44 9.54 31.40
CA GLY A 861 3.50 9.66 32.41
C GLY A 861 3.76 11.09 32.87
N ARG A 862 3.37 12.08 32.07
CA ARG A 862 3.41 13.51 32.38
C ARG A 862 2.02 14.12 32.25
N GLY A 863 1.60 14.65 31.11
CA GLY A 863 0.34 15.41 30.99
C GLY A 863 -0.70 14.79 30.06
N ILE A 864 -1.97 15.11 30.30
CA ILE A 864 -3.05 14.93 29.33
C ILE A 864 -3.58 16.31 28.96
N ALA A 865 -3.60 16.65 27.66
CA ALA A 865 -4.06 17.95 27.18
C ALA A 865 -5.06 17.81 26.03
N PHE A 866 -6.22 18.45 26.18
CA PHE A 866 -7.23 18.63 25.14
C PHE A 866 -7.46 20.13 24.97
N ALA A 867 -6.94 20.71 23.89
CA ALA A 867 -7.07 22.14 23.60
C ALA A 867 -7.78 22.39 22.25
N ALA A 868 -8.95 23.01 22.29
CA ALA A 868 -9.63 23.46 21.07
C ALA A 868 -8.94 24.68 20.45
N GLY A 869 -9.05 24.81 19.13
CA GLY A 869 -8.47 25.91 18.39
C GLY A 869 -9.35 27.15 18.39
N ASP A 870 -8.85 28.23 17.79
CA ASP A 870 -9.49 29.55 17.82
C ASP A 870 -10.61 29.73 16.79
N ALA A 871 -10.87 28.71 15.96
CA ALA A 871 -11.94 28.72 14.96
C ALA A 871 -13.33 28.49 15.55
N ASN A 872 -14.37 28.99 14.87
CA ASN A 872 -15.75 28.67 15.25
C ASN A 872 -15.97 27.17 15.13
N ARG A 873 -16.71 26.58 16.09
CA ARG A 873 -17.00 25.14 16.21
C ARG A 873 -15.75 24.27 16.25
N SER A 874 -14.57 24.83 16.52
CA SER A 874 -13.39 24.02 16.76
C SER A 874 -13.55 23.28 18.08
N TYR A 875 -13.33 21.97 18.08
CA TYR A 875 -13.51 21.21 19.29
C TYR A 875 -12.46 20.14 19.51
N VAL A 876 -12.34 19.76 20.77
CA VAL A 876 -11.58 18.59 21.18
C VAL A 876 -12.38 17.78 22.18
N GLN A 877 -12.31 16.46 22.06
CA GLN A 877 -13.12 15.60 22.92
C GLN A 877 -12.39 14.31 23.27
N ALA A 878 -12.46 13.92 24.55
CA ALA A 878 -12.21 12.58 25.03
C ALA A 878 -13.56 11.94 25.36
N GLY A 879 -14.11 11.15 24.46
CA GLY A 879 -15.47 10.62 24.56
C GLY A 879 -16.12 10.42 23.21
N HIS A 880 -17.30 9.79 23.24
CA HIS A 880 -18.10 9.55 22.05
C HIS A 880 -19.05 10.70 21.72
N GLY A 881 -19.42 10.82 20.45
CA GLY A 881 -20.26 11.90 19.93
C GLY A 881 -19.43 12.91 19.17
N GLY A 882 -19.64 14.19 19.44
CA GLY A 882 -18.98 15.29 18.75
C GLY A 882 -19.97 16.39 18.41
N TYR A 883 -19.95 16.84 17.16
CA TYR A 883 -20.85 17.90 16.69
C TYR A 883 -21.98 17.29 15.87
N SER A 884 -23.23 17.54 16.27
CA SER A 884 -24.45 17.09 15.59
C SER A 884 -24.54 15.56 15.37
N THR A 885 -23.91 14.77 16.22
CA THR A 885 -24.05 13.30 16.19
C THR A 885 -25.33 12.93 16.95
N ASP A 886 -26.35 12.49 16.24
CA ASP A 886 -27.50 11.86 16.86
C ASP A 886 -27.12 10.45 17.38
N ASN A 887 -27.98 9.88 18.25
CA ASN A 887 -27.90 8.55 18.89
C ASN A 887 -27.35 8.53 20.33
N SER A 888 -27.67 7.46 21.06
CA SER A 888 -27.19 7.25 22.43
C SER A 888 -25.71 6.86 22.42
N HIS A 889 -24.98 7.26 23.46
CA HIS A 889 -23.55 7.00 23.59
C HIS A 889 -23.24 6.35 24.94
N SER A 890 -22.33 5.36 24.95
CA SER A 890 -21.95 4.73 26.21
C SER A 890 -20.52 4.24 26.33
N GLY A 891 -19.98 4.27 27.55
CA GLY A 891 -18.64 3.77 27.83
C GLY A 891 -18.01 4.43 29.05
N THR A 892 -17.06 3.76 29.68
CA THR A 892 -16.27 4.38 30.75
C THR A 892 -15.15 5.21 30.14
N ILE A 893 -14.97 6.45 30.60
CA ILE A 893 -13.85 7.31 30.22
C ILE A 893 -12.94 7.48 31.42
N SER A 894 -11.71 6.97 31.35
CA SER A 894 -10.70 7.04 32.43
C SER A 894 -9.44 7.76 31.94
N LEU A 895 -9.15 8.93 32.51
CA LEU A 895 -8.01 9.77 32.15
C LEU A 895 -7.05 9.90 33.33
N ARG A 896 -5.80 9.43 33.18
CA ARG A 896 -4.84 9.39 34.29
C ARG A 896 -3.48 9.94 33.90
N SER A 897 -2.97 10.91 34.66
CA SER A 897 -1.67 11.54 34.43
C SER A 897 -0.72 11.39 35.64
N GLY A 898 0.58 11.47 35.40
CA GLY A 898 1.62 11.29 36.43
C GLY A 898 1.98 9.84 36.75
N TYR A 899 1.65 8.93 35.83
CA TYR A 899 1.87 7.49 35.93
C TYR A 899 3.34 7.07 35.65
N ASN A 900 3.87 6.03 36.31
CA ASN A 900 5.17 5.44 36.01
C ASN A 900 5.07 4.19 35.10
N PRO A 901 5.53 4.23 33.84
CA PRO A 901 5.50 3.11 32.88
C PRO A 901 5.95 1.73 33.40
N ALA A 902 6.83 1.71 34.42
CA ALA A 902 7.36 0.49 35.02
C ALA A 902 6.45 -0.14 36.10
N ASP A 903 5.45 0.58 36.61
CA ASP A 903 4.49 0.12 37.61
C ASP A 903 3.17 0.87 37.44
N LEU A 904 2.16 0.22 36.85
CA LEU A 904 0.79 0.71 36.55
C LEU A 904 0.05 1.35 37.74
N PHE A 905 0.57 1.18 38.95
CA PHE A 905 0.00 1.72 40.19
C PHE A 905 0.87 2.80 40.85
N ASP A 906 2.04 3.12 40.29
CA ASP A 906 2.93 4.18 40.78
C ASP A 906 2.63 5.52 40.09
N PHE A 907 1.98 6.42 40.85
CA PHE A 907 1.65 7.79 40.43
C PHE A 907 2.62 8.82 41.03
N SER A 908 3.92 8.56 40.96
CA SER A 908 4.95 9.43 41.53
C SER A 908 5.48 10.51 40.58
N LYS A 909 5.13 10.47 39.28
CA LYS A 909 5.58 11.48 38.31
C LYS A 909 4.68 12.72 38.38
N PRO A 910 5.22 13.94 38.15
CA PRO A 910 4.41 15.14 38.08
C PRO A 910 3.53 15.09 36.82
N GLY A 911 2.22 15.14 37.00
CA GLY A 911 1.26 15.14 35.92
C GLY A 911 0.23 16.25 36.02
N VAL A 912 -0.34 16.59 34.87
CA VAL A 912 -1.36 17.63 34.75
C VAL A 912 -2.44 17.16 33.79
N ILE A 913 -3.68 17.58 34.03
CA ILE A 913 -4.76 17.37 33.07
C ILE A 913 -5.35 18.73 32.70
N PHE A 914 -5.41 19.02 31.41
CA PHE A 914 -5.77 20.32 30.88
C PHE A 914 -6.84 20.18 29.80
N PHE A 915 -7.99 20.83 30.02
CA PHE A 915 -9.06 21.00 29.03
C PHE A 915 -9.28 22.50 28.79
N ALA A 916 -9.16 22.95 27.54
CA ALA A 916 -9.40 24.34 27.18
C ALA A 916 -10.27 24.49 25.93
N GLY A 917 -11.40 25.18 26.09
CA GLY A 917 -12.22 25.64 24.98
C GLY A 917 -11.50 26.75 24.19
N GLY A 918 -11.85 26.87 22.91
CA GLY A 918 -11.20 27.78 21.97
C GLY A 918 -11.69 29.23 22.03
N ALA A 919 -11.11 30.12 21.22
CA ALA A 919 -11.59 31.49 21.08
C ALA A 919 -12.80 31.65 20.14
N GLY A 920 -13.09 30.65 19.31
CA GLY A 920 -14.21 30.70 18.35
C GLY A 920 -15.57 30.44 18.99
N ALA A 921 -16.65 30.90 18.36
CA ALA A 921 -18.01 30.60 18.80
C ALA A 921 -18.27 29.09 18.73
N ASP A 922 -19.00 28.52 19.69
CA ASP A 922 -19.32 27.10 19.77
C ASP A 922 -18.09 26.17 19.87
N SER A 923 -16.90 26.71 20.16
CA SER A 923 -15.69 25.90 20.34
C SER A 923 -15.65 25.25 21.72
N TYR A 924 -15.18 24.01 21.83
CA TYR A 924 -15.23 23.32 23.13
C TYR A 924 -14.15 22.29 23.37
N ALA A 925 -13.85 22.05 24.65
CA ALA A 925 -13.06 20.91 25.10
C ALA A 925 -13.86 20.05 26.08
N GLN A 926 -14.06 18.77 25.80
CA GLN A 926 -14.90 17.92 26.63
C GLN A 926 -14.24 16.58 26.98
N ALA A 927 -14.31 16.17 28.24
CA ALA A 927 -14.24 14.77 28.63
C ALA A 927 -15.66 14.29 28.91
N GLY A 928 -16.13 13.28 28.17
CA GLY A 928 -17.49 12.78 28.27
C GLY A 928 -18.15 12.57 26.91
N HIS A 929 -19.21 11.77 26.89
CA HIS A 929 -20.07 11.62 25.72
C HIS A 929 -20.95 12.85 25.43
N GLY A 930 -21.34 13.00 24.16
CA GLY A 930 -22.17 14.11 23.70
C GLY A 930 -21.32 15.12 22.93
N GLY A 931 -21.56 16.40 23.20
CA GLY A 931 -20.97 17.52 22.49
C GLY A 931 -22.04 18.52 22.08
N ARG A 932 -21.76 19.32 21.04
CA ARG A 932 -22.72 20.32 20.58
C ARG A 932 -23.77 19.69 19.67
N ALA A 933 -25.04 19.81 20.00
CA ALA A 933 -26.16 19.21 19.26
C ALA A 933 -26.09 17.69 19.11
N ALA A 934 -25.32 17.01 19.97
CA ALA A 934 -25.19 15.56 19.96
C ALA A 934 -26.34 14.91 20.75
N LYS A 935 -27.40 14.50 20.06
CA LYS A 935 -28.67 14.07 20.69
C LYS A 935 -28.69 12.61 21.07
N GLY A 936 -29.24 12.30 22.24
CA GLY A 936 -29.50 10.93 22.69
C GLY A 936 -29.16 10.74 24.16
N ASP A 937 -29.36 9.52 24.65
CA ASP A 937 -29.00 9.19 26.04
C ASP A 937 -27.50 8.92 26.15
N HIS A 938 -26.85 9.57 27.11
CA HIS A 938 -25.41 9.44 27.31
C HIS A 938 -25.15 8.77 28.65
N SER A 939 -24.41 7.65 28.66
CA SER A 939 -24.21 6.88 29.88
C SER A 939 -22.80 6.36 30.04
N GLY A 940 -22.30 6.29 31.27
CA GLY A 940 -20.96 5.79 31.52
C GLY A 940 -20.28 6.47 32.69
N ARG A 941 -19.28 5.81 33.26
CA ARG A 941 -18.50 6.43 34.32
C ARG A 941 -17.45 7.36 33.71
N LEU A 942 -17.23 8.50 34.34
CA LEU A 942 -16.11 9.38 34.02
C LEU A 942 -15.15 9.46 35.20
N GLU A 943 -13.89 9.12 34.94
CA GLU A 943 -12.81 9.12 35.92
C GLU A 943 -11.63 9.97 35.45
N MET A 944 -11.13 10.82 36.35
CA MET A 944 -9.97 11.66 36.08
C MET A 944 -9.03 11.65 37.29
N LEU A 945 -7.77 11.24 37.08
CA LEU A 945 -6.71 11.24 38.11
C LEU A 945 -5.50 12.03 37.63
N SER A 946 -5.07 12.99 38.44
CA SER A 946 -3.82 13.72 38.22
C SER A 946 -2.98 13.74 39.49
N THR A 947 -1.65 13.75 39.35
CA THR A 947 -0.76 13.98 40.49
C THR A 947 -0.52 15.47 40.74
N GLY A 948 -0.71 16.31 39.72
CA GLY A 948 -0.67 17.77 39.77
C GLY A 948 -1.99 18.38 39.34
N ASP A 949 -1.97 19.64 38.88
CA ASP A 949 -3.19 20.43 38.69
C ASP A 949 -4.13 19.84 37.63
N ILE A 950 -5.42 20.08 37.83
CA ILE A 950 -6.48 19.85 36.83
C ILE A 950 -7.06 21.21 36.44
N ASP A 951 -6.93 21.57 35.17
CA ASP A 951 -7.42 22.82 34.61
C ASP A 951 -8.56 22.55 33.63
N VAL A 952 -9.72 23.19 33.84
CA VAL A 952 -10.88 23.13 32.94
C VAL A 952 -11.30 24.57 32.63
N LEU A 953 -10.96 25.03 31.43
CA LEU A 953 -11.00 26.43 31.04
C LEU A 953 -11.97 26.62 29.87
N GLY A 954 -13.08 27.31 30.10
CA GLY A 954 -14.02 27.69 29.06
C GLY A 954 -13.39 28.65 28.04
N GLY A 955 -13.92 28.65 26.83
CA GLY A 955 -13.37 29.42 25.71
C GLY A 955 -13.70 30.92 25.73
N ALA A 956 -13.03 31.69 24.88
CA ALA A 956 -13.28 33.13 24.75
C ALA A 956 -14.40 33.49 23.77
N GLY A 957 -14.93 32.51 23.03
CA GLY A 957 -16.01 32.66 22.06
C GLY A 957 -17.41 32.58 22.66
N ASP A 958 -18.43 32.88 21.84
CA ASP A 958 -19.83 32.71 22.22
C ASP A 958 -20.18 31.24 22.41
N ARG A 959 -20.83 30.89 23.54
CA ARG A 959 -21.11 29.49 23.96
C ARG A 959 -19.88 28.55 23.97
N ALA A 960 -18.67 29.09 23.96
CA ALA A 960 -17.47 28.27 24.00
C ALA A 960 -17.26 27.69 25.40
N TYR A 961 -16.96 26.40 25.52
CA TYR A 961 -16.98 25.73 26.82
C TYR A 961 -15.86 24.73 27.05
N ALA A 962 -15.64 24.40 28.32
CA ALA A 962 -14.90 23.21 28.70
C ALA A 962 -15.70 22.39 29.71
N MET A 963 -15.75 21.07 29.55
CA MET A 963 -16.59 20.22 30.38
C MET A 963 -15.92 18.90 30.75
N VAL A 964 -16.18 18.46 31.97
CA VAL A 964 -15.97 17.08 32.41
C VAL A 964 -17.34 16.52 32.79
N GLY A 965 -17.94 15.76 31.86
CA GLY A 965 -19.30 15.24 31.97
C GLY A 965 -19.93 14.98 30.61
N HIS A 966 -21.02 14.22 30.63
CA HIS A 966 -21.88 14.00 29.46
C HIS A 966 -22.78 15.20 29.14
N GLY A 967 -23.14 15.36 27.87
CA GLY A 967 -23.99 16.45 27.38
C GLY A 967 -23.19 17.46 26.56
N GLY A 968 -23.49 18.75 26.70
CA GLY A 968 -22.86 19.82 25.94
C GLY A 968 -23.82 20.99 25.69
N HIS A 969 -23.63 21.71 24.60
CA HIS A 969 -24.53 22.79 24.18
C HIS A 969 -25.59 22.27 23.20
N ASP A 970 -26.88 22.50 23.47
CA ASP A 970 -28.01 22.07 22.62
C ASP A 970 -28.05 20.57 22.32
N ALA A 971 -27.45 19.73 23.17
CA ALA A 971 -27.44 18.29 22.98
C ALA A 971 -28.87 17.68 22.89
N ASP A 972 -29.96 18.39 23.24
CA ASP A 972 -31.29 17.79 23.38
C ASP A 972 -32.49 18.61 22.82
N GLU A 973 -32.30 19.57 21.89
CA GLU A 973 -33.44 20.40 21.41
C GLU A 973 -34.44 19.59 20.54
N GLY A 974 -35.60 19.21 21.09
CA GLY A 974 -36.77 18.84 20.27
C GLY A 974 -37.77 17.78 20.75
N ASP A 975 -37.48 16.90 21.73
CA ASP A 975 -38.44 15.87 22.18
C ASP A 975 -38.33 15.56 23.69
N SER A 976 -39.16 16.21 24.49
CA SER A 976 -39.05 16.30 25.96
C SER A 976 -39.76 15.16 26.72
N THR A 977 -39.40 13.88 26.52
CA THR A 977 -39.97 12.83 27.40
C THR A 977 -39.02 11.85 28.07
N THR A 978 -37.78 11.66 27.60
CA THR A 978 -36.86 10.68 28.22
C THR A 978 -35.36 10.94 28.12
N VAL A 979 -34.88 11.91 27.32
CA VAL A 979 -33.44 12.08 27.07
C VAL A 979 -32.70 12.43 28.38
N GLY A 980 -31.58 11.78 28.70
CA GLY A 980 -30.86 12.03 29.94
C GLY A 980 -29.41 11.57 29.94
N ASN A 981 -28.65 12.08 30.92
CA ASN A 981 -27.25 11.72 31.12
C ASN A 981 -27.08 10.96 32.43
N ASP A 982 -26.45 9.78 32.41
CA ASP A 982 -26.27 8.94 33.59
C ASP A 982 -24.83 8.48 33.79
N GLY A 983 -24.25 8.72 34.96
CA GLY A 983 -22.87 8.32 35.20
C GLY A 983 -22.27 8.88 36.47
N ALA A 984 -21.48 8.09 37.18
CA ALA A 984 -20.65 8.66 38.24
C ALA A 984 -19.50 9.46 37.62
N ILE A 985 -19.22 10.64 38.17
CA ILE A 985 -18.08 11.49 37.80
C ILE A 985 -17.13 11.58 38.99
N SER A 986 -15.90 11.10 38.82
CA SER A 986 -14.83 11.15 39.82
C SER A 986 -13.64 11.93 39.27
N VAL A 987 -13.33 13.08 39.88
CA VAL A 987 -12.21 13.94 39.51
C VAL A 987 -11.30 14.12 40.71
N VAL A 988 -10.07 13.62 40.60
CA VAL A 988 -9.11 13.56 41.69
C VAL A 988 -7.76 14.14 41.26
N SER A 989 -7.26 15.11 42.02
CA SER A 989 -5.85 15.51 41.99
C SER A 989 -5.19 15.22 43.34
N THR A 990 -4.11 14.45 43.36
CA THR A 990 -3.47 14.02 44.62
C THR A 990 -2.54 15.08 45.22
N GLY A 991 -1.77 15.77 44.38
CA GLY A 991 -0.83 16.83 44.77
C GLY A 991 -1.17 18.23 44.26
N GLY A 992 -2.10 18.36 43.31
CA GLY A 992 -2.51 19.64 42.69
C GLY A 992 -3.92 20.10 43.05
N GLY A 993 -4.28 21.27 42.54
CA GLY A 993 -5.58 21.91 42.68
C GLY A 993 -6.52 21.69 41.49
N LEU A 994 -7.71 22.29 41.58
CA LEU A 994 -8.63 22.50 40.46
C LEU A 994 -8.66 23.98 40.09
N ASN A 995 -8.46 24.28 38.81
CA ASN A 995 -8.79 25.59 38.26
C ASN A 995 -9.93 25.46 37.25
N LEU A 996 -11.12 25.94 37.64
CA LEU A 996 -12.32 25.94 36.82
C LEU A 996 -12.66 27.38 36.43
N THR A 997 -12.48 27.74 35.17
CA THR A 997 -12.63 29.14 34.70
C THR A 997 -13.63 29.23 33.55
N GLY A 998 -14.66 30.07 33.68
CA GLY A 998 -15.67 30.29 32.64
C GLY A 998 -15.17 31.23 31.54
N GLY A 999 -15.91 31.29 30.43
CA GLY A 999 -15.47 32.00 29.22
C GLY A 999 -15.48 33.53 29.28
N ALA A 1000 -14.72 34.18 28.39
CA ALA A 1000 -14.39 35.60 28.49
C ALA A 1000 -15.19 36.56 27.57
N ASN A 1001 -16.13 36.08 26.76
CA ASN A 1001 -16.74 36.86 25.67
C ASN A 1001 -17.66 38.03 26.13
N PRO A 1002 -17.33 39.31 25.89
CA PRO A 1002 -18.13 40.45 26.33
C PRO A 1002 -19.41 40.73 25.52
N THR A 1003 -19.81 39.89 24.55
CA THR A 1003 -21.03 40.07 23.75
C THR A 1003 -22.30 39.50 24.41
N ASN A 1004 -23.47 40.05 24.07
CA ASN A 1004 -24.72 40.01 24.83
C ASN A 1004 -25.54 38.67 24.81
N ASP A 1005 -24.91 37.50 24.66
CA ASP A 1005 -25.59 36.18 24.70
C ASP A 1005 -24.64 35.03 25.14
N ALA A 1006 -23.57 35.36 25.88
CA ALA A 1006 -22.40 34.50 26.07
C ALA A 1006 -22.56 33.43 27.17
N GLY A 1007 -23.35 32.39 26.90
CA GLY A 1007 -23.39 31.18 27.72
C GLY A 1007 -22.09 30.34 27.68
N ALA A 1008 -20.90 30.96 27.64
CA ALA A 1008 -19.60 30.29 27.67
C ALA A 1008 -19.28 29.81 29.09
N PHE A 1009 -18.86 28.56 29.26
CA PHE A 1009 -18.83 27.94 30.60
C PHE A 1009 -17.68 26.98 30.82
N ALA A 1010 -17.44 26.67 32.10
CA ALA A 1010 -16.66 25.50 32.48
C ALA A 1010 -17.39 24.67 33.53
N GLN A 1011 -17.50 23.35 33.33
CA GLN A 1011 -18.34 22.50 34.19
C GLN A 1011 -17.71 21.16 34.52
N ILE A 1012 -17.90 20.70 35.76
CA ILE A 1012 -17.75 19.30 36.17
C ILE A 1012 -19.14 18.78 36.54
N GLY A 1013 -19.71 17.93 35.69
CA GLY A 1013 -21.09 17.44 35.81
C GLY A 1013 -21.77 17.28 34.46
N HIS A 1014 -22.76 16.39 34.40
CA HIS A 1014 -23.61 16.23 33.21
C HIS A 1014 -24.50 17.45 32.89
N GLY A 1015 -24.82 17.64 31.61
CA GLY A 1015 -25.73 18.68 31.11
C GLY A 1015 -24.99 19.72 30.28
N GLY A 1016 -25.23 21.00 30.55
CA GLY A 1016 -24.64 22.13 29.84
C GLY A 1016 -25.66 23.24 29.56
N LEU A 1017 -25.33 24.11 28.61
CA LEU A 1017 -26.21 25.20 28.19
C LEU A 1017 -27.35 24.64 27.32
N GLY A 1018 -28.60 24.82 27.76
CA GLY A 1018 -29.78 24.46 26.95
C GLY A 1018 -30.10 22.95 26.85
N THR A 1019 -29.43 22.10 27.63
CA THR A 1019 -29.71 20.65 27.68
C THR A 1019 -31.02 20.36 28.41
N THR A 1020 -31.74 19.30 28.03
CA THR A 1020 -33.00 18.94 28.68
C THR A 1020 -32.99 17.50 29.19
N GLY A 1021 -33.86 17.23 30.16
CA GLY A 1021 -34.05 15.89 30.72
C GLY A 1021 -33.23 15.58 31.97
N GLN A 1022 -33.31 14.33 32.43
CA GLN A 1022 -32.78 13.97 33.76
C GLN A 1022 -31.29 13.64 33.68
N ASN A 1023 -30.53 14.30 34.55
CA ASN A 1023 -29.11 14.02 34.75
C ASN A 1023 -28.94 13.31 36.08
N THR A 1024 -28.30 12.16 36.08
CA THR A 1024 -28.15 11.29 37.24
C THR A 1024 -26.71 10.85 37.44
N GLY A 1025 -26.31 10.66 38.70
CA GLY A 1025 -24.98 10.18 39.04
C GLY A 1025 -24.36 10.94 40.21
N ASN A 1026 -23.42 10.32 40.91
CA ASN A 1026 -22.67 11.02 41.96
C ASN A 1026 -21.51 11.79 41.34
N ILE A 1027 -21.26 13.00 41.84
CA ILE A 1027 -20.08 13.80 41.48
C ILE A 1027 -19.15 13.86 42.69
N VAL A 1028 -17.93 13.39 42.51
CA VAL A 1028 -16.87 13.39 43.52
C VAL A 1028 -15.67 14.17 42.97
N ALA A 1029 -15.37 15.32 43.57
CA ALA A 1029 -14.29 16.22 43.15
C ALA A 1029 -13.33 16.47 44.32
N ARG A 1030 -12.07 16.02 44.21
CA ARG A 1030 -11.13 15.93 45.34
C ARG A 1030 -9.75 16.42 44.93
N PHE A 1031 -9.22 17.42 45.61
CA PHE A 1031 -7.97 18.06 45.20
C PHE A 1031 -7.02 18.26 46.37
N GLY A 1032 -5.76 17.86 46.21
CA GLY A 1032 -4.66 18.05 47.17
C GLY A 1032 -4.30 19.52 47.40
N GLY A 1033 -4.63 20.38 46.43
CA GLY A 1033 -4.44 21.83 46.42
C GLY A 1033 -5.74 22.64 46.57
N ASP A 1034 -5.70 23.87 46.06
CA ASP A 1034 -6.86 24.77 46.07
C ASP A 1034 -7.90 24.36 45.01
N VAL A 1035 -9.18 24.60 45.32
CA VAL A 1035 -10.25 24.56 44.31
C VAL A 1035 -10.64 25.99 44.00
N LEU A 1036 -10.29 26.46 42.81
CA LEU A 1036 -10.56 27.81 42.32
C LEU A 1036 -11.63 27.76 41.24
N MET A 1037 -12.79 28.38 41.51
CA MET A 1037 -13.87 28.57 40.55
C MET A 1037 -13.98 30.06 40.20
N THR A 1038 -13.58 30.40 38.97
CA THR A 1038 -13.55 31.77 38.45
C THR A 1038 -14.67 31.94 37.41
N PRO A 1039 -15.72 32.73 37.68
CA PRO A 1039 -16.74 32.98 36.68
C PRO A 1039 -16.12 33.77 35.52
N GLY A 1040 -16.61 33.50 34.31
CA GLY A 1040 -16.16 34.19 33.11
C GLY A 1040 -16.51 35.68 33.10
N SER A 1041 -15.83 36.46 32.25
CA SER A 1041 -16.17 37.88 32.04
C SER A 1041 -17.30 38.11 31.05
N GLY A 1042 -17.79 37.05 30.39
CA GLY A 1042 -18.91 37.14 29.46
C GLY A 1042 -20.28 37.23 30.11
N ASP A 1043 -21.24 37.77 29.36
CA ASP A 1043 -22.65 37.85 29.79
C ASP A 1043 -23.20 36.43 29.93
N SER A 1044 -23.64 36.05 31.13
CA SER A 1044 -24.14 34.70 31.46
C SER A 1044 -23.10 33.57 31.46
N ALA A 1045 -21.81 33.91 31.46
CA ALA A 1045 -20.74 32.95 31.60
C ALA A 1045 -20.77 32.32 33.01
N TYR A 1046 -20.59 31.01 33.11
CA TYR A 1046 -20.69 30.31 34.38
C TYR A 1046 -19.59 29.28 34.61
N VAL A 1047 -19.41 28.94 35.88
CA VAL A 1047 -18.63 27.77 36.30
C VAL A 1047 -19.42 26.93 37.28
N GLN A 1048 -19.45 25.61 37.09
CA GLN A 1048 -20.28 24.72 37.88
C GLN A 1048 -19.57 23.41 38.26
N ILE A 1049 -19.79 22.97 39.50
CA ILE A 1049 -19.63 21.56 39.89
C ILE A 1049 -21.02 21.04 40.27
N GLY A 1050 -21.62 20.22 39.41
CA GLY A 1050 -23.02 19.84 39.48
C GLY A 1050 -23.61 19.51 38.13
N HIS A 1051 -24.71 18.73 38.12
CA HIS A 1051 -25.50 18.52 36.90
C HIS A 1051 -26.31 19.75 36.51
N GLY A 1052 -26.69 19.84 35.24
CA GLY A 1052 -27.52 20.91 34.69
C GLY A 1052 -26.69 21.96 33.96
N GLY A 1053 -27.11 23.22 34.07
CA GLY A 1053 -26.45 24.36 33.45
C GLY A 1053 -27.43 25.52 33.25
N LYS A 1054 -26.97 26.59 32.62
CA LYS A 1054 -27.86 27.72 32.30
C LYS A 1054 -28.95 27.25 31.32
N SER A 1055 -30.21 27.56 31.62
CA SER A 1055 -31.37 27.17 30.81
C SER A 1055 -31.55 25.66 30.62
N ALA A 1056 -30.92 24.83 31.47
CA ALA A 1056 -31.21 23.41 31.50
C ALA A 1056 -32.59 23.18 32.14
N ASP A 1057 -33.45 22.38 31.49
CA ASP A 1057 -34.78 22.02 32.01
C ASP A 1057 -34.88 20.52 32.25
N ALA A 1058 -35.33 20.13 33.44
CA ALA A 1058 -35.51 18.74 33.82
C ALA A 1058 -36.90 18.56 34.42
N ASP A 1059 -37.81 17.96 33.65
CA ASP A 1059 -39.21 17.71 34.05
C ASP A 1059 -39.33 16.97 35.41
N ASN A 1060 -38.30 16.20 35.80
CA ASN A 1060 -38.24 15.43 37.04
C ASN A 1060 -37.04 15.78 37.96
N GLY A 1061 -36.26 16.82 37.63
CA GLY A 1061 -35.06 17.26 38.38
C GLY A 1061 -33.81 16.38 38.18
N HIS A 1062 -32.63 16.95 38.40
CA HIS A 1062 -31.35 16.22 38.41
C HIS A 1062 -31.14 15.50 39.76
N GLN A 1063 -30.49 14.34 39.74
CA GLN A 1063 -30.31 13.49 40.93
C GLN A 1063 -28.83 13.12 41.11
N GLY A 1064 -28.37 12.99 42.35
CA GLY A 1064 -26.97 12.69 42.63
C GLY A 1064 -26.49 13.33 43.92
N THR A 1065 -25.41 12.79 44.48
CA THR A 1065 -24.67 13.48 45.55
C THR A 1065 -23.49 14.21 44.96
N ILE A 1066 -23.30 15.48 45.34
CA ILE A 1066 -22.12 16.27 44.98
C ILE A 1066 -21.20 16.40 46.20
N THR A 1067 -19.98 15.88 46.08
CA THR A 1067 -18.93 15.94 47.09
C THR A 1067 -17.74 16.71 46.55
N VAL A 1068 -17.39 17.83 47.18
CA VAL A 1068 -16.22 18.64 46.81
C VAL A 1068 -15.28 18.76 48.00
N THR A 1069 -14.01 18.43 47.80
CA THR A 1069 -12.99 18.49 48.85
C THR A 1069 -11.71 19.14 48.34
N ALA A 1070 -11.14 20.06 49.13
CA ALA A 1070 -9.92 20.79 48.81
C ALA A 1070 -8.94 20.72 49.98
N GLY A 1071 -7.66 20.57 49.67
CA GLY A 1071 -6.55 20.56 50.62
C GLY A 1071 -5.79 19.24 50.66
N THR A 1072 -4.70 19.20 51.43
CA THR A 1072 -3.72 18.10 51.41
C THR A 1072 -4.36 16.74 51.66
N MET A 1073 -4.22 15.85 50.68
CA MET A 1073 -4.63 14.45 50.79
C MET A 1073 -3.45 13.59 51.24
N SER A 1074 -3.71 12.54 52.03
CA SER A 1074 -2.67 11.63 52.50
C SER A 1074 -2.51 10.48 51.51
N GLU A 1075 -1.30 10.25 50.99
CA GLU A 1075 -0.97 9.14 50.08
C GLU A 1075 -1.45 7.78 50.61
N THR A 1076 -1.40 7.56 51.93
CA THR A 1076 -1.83 6.31 52.60
C THR A 1076 -3.33 6.00 52.46
N ILE A 1077 -4.16 6.98 52.08
CA ILE A 1077 -5.61 6.80 52.00
C ILE A 1077 -6.10 6.49 50.57
N MET A 1078 -5.23 6.63 49.57
CA MET A 1078 -5.56 6.37 48.15
C MET A 1078 -5.56 4.87 47.79
N PHE A 1079 -4.86 4.01 48.55
CA PHE A 1079 -4.64 2.60 48.19
C PHE A 1079 -5.03 1.61 49.31
N GLY A 1080 -5.73 2.10 50.34
CA GLY A 1080 -5.93 1.38 51.61
C GLY A 1080 -4.63 1.29 52.44
N GLU A 1081 -4.78 1.35 53.76
CA GLU A 1081 -3.68 1.04 54.68
C GLU A 1081 -3.15 -0.38 54.38
N PRO A 1082 -1.83 -0.57 54.18
CA PRO A 1082 -1.24 -1.90 54.11
C PRO A 1082 -1.44 -2.65 55.45
N GLY A 1083 -2.59 -3.30 55.63
CA GLY A 1083 -2.86 -4.23 56.72
C GLY A 1083 -3.88 -3.85 57.80
N ALA A 1084 -4.78 -2.87 57.62
CA ALA A 1084 -5.82 -2.58 58.60
C ALA A 1084 -7.17 -3.26 58.27
N VAL A 1085 -7.27 -4.55 58.62
CA VAL A 1085 -8.48 -5.36 58.47
C VAL A 1085 -9.57 -4.88 59.44
N ASN A 1086 -10.62 -4.24 58.94
CA ASN A 1086 -11.88 -4.04 59.67
C ASN A 1086 -13.05 -4.73 58.95
N GLY A 1087 -13.21 -6.02 59.24
CA GLY A 1087 -14.53 -6.62 59.48
C GLY A 1087 -15.47 -6.92 58.31
N ALA A 1088 -15.16 -6.60 57.05
CA ALA A 1088 -15.88 -7.11 55.87
C ALA A 1088 -14.87 -7.73 54.90
N GLN A 1089 -15.27 -8.83 54.25
CA GLN A 1089 -14.38 -9.71 53.52
C GLN A 1089 -13.90 -9.07 52.21
N ASP A 1090 -12.59 -8.81 52.10
CA ASP A 1090 -11.87 -9.20 50.90
C ASP A 1090 -10.49 -9.76 51.26
N THR A 1091 -10.21 -10.96 50.77
CA THR A 1091 -8.99 -11.73 51.03
C THR A 1091 -8.31 -12.16 49.72
N GLY A 1092 -8.53 -11.42 48.63
CA GLY A 1092 -7.79 -11.58 47.39
C GLY A 1092 -6.30 -11.24 47.53
N PRO A 1093 -5.40 -11.89 46.76
CA PRO A 1093 -4.01 -11.46 46.64
C PRO A 1093 -3.94 -10.08 45.99
N VAL A 1094 -2.84 -9.35 46.23
CA VAL A 1094 -2.47 -8.04 45.64
C VAL A 1094 -2.55 -7.96 44.10
N ALA A 1095 -2.77 -9.09 43.43
CA ALA A 1095 -3.01 -9.23 41.98
C ALA A 1095 -4.44 -8.87 41.53
N ASN A 1096 -5.34 -8.57 42.47
CA ASN A 1096 -6.70 -8.10 42.20
C ASN A 1096 -6.90 -6.65 42.63
N ARG A 1097 -5.81 -5.85 42.65
CA ARG A 1097 -5.90 -4.39 42.61
C ARG A 1097 -5.95 -4.04 41.12
N ASP A 1098 -7.13 -3.99 40.54
CA ASP A 1098 -7.28 -3.56 39.16
C ASP A 1098 -7.25 -2.02 39.06
N PHE A 1099 -7.49 -1.49 37.86
CA PHE A 1099 -7.46 -0.04 37.66
C PHE A 1099 -8.60 0.68 38.37
N ASP A 1100 -9.74 0.01 38.59
CA ASP A 1100 -10.94 0.57 39.18
C ASP A 1100 -10.73 0.77 40.69
N ASP A 1101 -9.95 -0.13 41.32
CA ASP A 1101 -9.56 -0.09 42.74
C ASP A 1101 -8.71 1.12 43.16
N VAL A 1102 -8.10 1.87 42.23
CA VAL A 1102 -7.31 3.07 42.57
C VAL A 1102 -8.22 4.26 42.90
N PHE A 1103 -9.44 4.27 42.38
CA PHE A 1103 -10.42 5.31 42.67
C PHE A 1103 -11.47 4.87 43.69
N ASP A 1104 -11.66 3.57 43.83
CA ASP A 1104 -12.49 2.94 44.84
C ASP A 1104 -11.68 2.72 46.12
N VAL A 1105 -11.95 3.53 47.14
CA VAL A 1105 -11.23 3.49 48.43
C VAL A 1105 -11.61 2.24 49.23
N ASN A 1106 -12.74 1.61 48.90
CA ASN A 1106 -13.27 0.45 49.56
C ASN A 1106 -13.00 -0.87 48.78
N MET A 1107 -12.52 -0.77 47.53
CA MET A 1107 -12.17 -1.85 46.60
C MET A 1107 -13.34 -2.79 46.29
N ASP A 1108 -14.55 -2.26 46.15
CA ASP A 1108 -15.74 -3.01 45.72
C ASP A 1108 -16.07 -2.89 44.23
N THR A 1109 -15.17 -2.31 43.43
CA THR A 1109 -15.25 -2.01 41.99
C THR A 1109 -16.25 -0.89 41.63
N VAL A 1110 -16.90 -0.27 42.63
CA VAL A 1110 -17.94 0.73 42.44
C VAL A 1110 -17.59 2.00 43.20
N ILE A 1111 -17.09 3.02 42.48
CA ILE A 1111 -16.93 4.36 43.08
C ILE A 1111 -18.32 4.91 43.45
N ASP A 1112 -18.60 4.98 44.75
CA ASP A 1112 -19.86 5.43 45.30
C ASP A 1112 -19.71 6.49 46.41
N ALA A 1113 -20.83 6.89 47.01
CA ALA A 1113 -20.84 7.93 48.05
C ALA A 1113 -20.15 7.50 49.36
N THR A 1114 -19.82 6.21 49.51
CA THR A 1114 -19.17 5.62 50.68
C THR A 1114 -17.64 5.60 50.59
N ASP A 1115 -17.05 5.89 49.42
CA ASP A 1115 -15.61 6.10 49.19
C ASP A 1115 -15.05 7.43 49.73
N LEU A 1116 -15.79 8.07 50.64
CA LEU A 1116 -15.47 9.37 51.20
C LEU A 1116 -14.25 9.28 52.14
N VAL A 1117 -13.20 10.06 51.84
CA VAL A 1117 -12.03 10.27 52.73
C VAL A 1117 -12.22 11.57 53.48
N THR A 1118 -11.99 11.52 54.78
CA THR A 1118 -12.04 12.70 55.64
C THR A 1118 -10.73 13.51 55.52
N ILE A 1119 -10.78 14.72 54.94
CA ILE A 1119 -9.64 15.64 54.93
C ILE A 1119 -9.41 16.20 56.35
N THR A 1120 -8.15 16.18 56.80
CA THR A 1120 -7.73 16.83 58.06
C THR A 1120 -7.26 18.26 57.77
N ASN A 1121 -7.92 19.23 58.41
CA ASN A 1121 -7.67 20.68 58.26
C ASN A 1121 -6.18 21.05 58.24
N ALA A 1122 -5.69 21.54 57.09
CA ALA A 1122 -4.43 22.28 56.97
C ALA A 1122 -4.70 23.72 56.49
N THR A 1123 -4.20 24.69 57.24
CA THR A 1123 -4.68 26.09 57.29
C THR A 1123 -4.15 27.04 56.20
N THR A 1124 -3.94 26.59 54.96
CA THR A 1124 -3.58 27.48 53.84
C THR A 1124 -4.22 27.15 52.49
N THR A 1125 -4.90 26.00 52.37
CA THR A 1125 -5.61 25.57 51.16
C THR A 1125 -7.11 25.74 51.33
N GLY A 1126 -7.85 26.13 50.29
CA GLY A 1126 -9.29 26.39 50.41
C GLY A 1126 -10.09 26.34 49.12
N LEU A 1127 -11.40 26.07 49.28
CA LEU A 1127 -12.41 26.16 48.24
C LEU A 1127 -12.81 27.63 48.03
N ARG A 1128 -12.57 28.17 46.83
CA ARG A 1128 -12.88 29.56 46.45
C ARG A 1128 -13.88 29.58 45.30
N VAL A 1129 -15.11 29.96 45.60
CA VAL A 1129 -16.21 30.09 44.64
C VAL A 1129 -16.45 31.57 44.33
N GLY A 1130 -16.42 31.95 43.05
CA GLY A 1130 -16.68 33.34 42.63
C GLY A 1130 -15.49 34.28 42.78
N ALA A 1131 -14.25 33.76 42.68
CA ALA A 1131 -13.05 34.59 42.80
C ALA A 1131 -12.85 35.44 41.53
N LEU A 1132 -13.10 36.74 41.60
CA LEU A 1132 -12.78 37.66 40.51
C LEU A 1132 -11.26 37.86 40.44
N THR A 1133 -10.68 37.84 39.23
CA THR A 1133 -9.32 38.32 39.02
C THR A 1133 -9.21 39.78 39.50
N PRO A 1134 -8.11 40.18 40.17
CA PRO A 1134 -7.94 41.57 40.62
C PRO A 1134 -8.02 42.54 39.43
N GLY A 1135 -9.16 43.22 39.25
CA GLY A 1135 -9.42 44.17 38.17
C GLY A 1135 -10.43 43.73 37.10
N GLY A 1136 -10.94 42.50 37.12
CA GLY A 1136 -11.96 42.01 36.18
C GLY A 1136 -13.39 42.41 36.60
N ALA A 1137 -14.19 42.90 35.66
CA ALA A 1137 -15.64 43.01 35.82
C ALA A 1137 -16.29 41.69 35.39
N ALA A 1138 -17.17 41.12 36.23
CA ALA A 1138 -18.03 40.01 35.81
C ALA A 1138 -19.04 40.51 34.77
N GLY A 1139 -19.39 39.65 33.80
CA GLY A 1139 -20.50 39.91 32.89
C GLY A 1139 -21.84 39.97 33.62
N THR A 1140 -22.88 40.46 32.94
CA THR A 1140 -24.25 40.41 33.46
C THR A 1140 -24.63 38.95 33.70
N GLU A 1141 -25.30 38.61 34.81
CA GLU A 1141 -25.75 37.23 35.12
C GLU A 1141 -24.66 36.14 35.25
N ALA A 1142 -23.36 36.48 35.25
CA ALA A 1142 -22.29 35.50 35.44
C ALA A 1142 -22.27 34.94 36.88
N TYR A 1143 -22.04 33.62 37.03
CA TYR A 1143 -22.09 32.95 38.34
C TYR A 1143 -21.10 31.80 38.51
N SER A 1144 -20.90 31.40 39.77
CA SER A 1144 -20.17 30.19 40.15
C SER A 1144 -21.02 29.36 41.10
N GLN A 1145 -21.20 28.07 40.81
CA GLN A 1145 -22.13 27.20 41.55
C GLN A 1145 -21.51 25.85 41.91
N ILE A 1146 -21.84 25.36 43.11
CA ILE A 1146 -21.75 23.93 43.46
C ILE A 1146 -23.17 23.48 43.79
N GLY A 1147 -23.71 22.58 42.98
CA GLY A 1147 -25.11 22.16 43.08
C GLY A 1147 -25.73 21.87 41.72
N HIS A 1148 -26.82 21.09 41.76
CA HIS A 1148 -27.76 20.94 40.65
C HIS A 1148 -28.54 22.22 40.40
#